data_AF-A0A1C6NIW6-F1
#
_entry.id   AF-A0A1C6NIW6-F1
#
_cell.length_a   1.000
_cell.length_b   1.000
_cell.length_c   1.000
_cell.angle_alpha   90.00
_cell.angle_beta   90.00
_cell.angle_gamma   90.00
#
_symmetry.space_group_name_H-M   'P 1'
#
loop_
_entity.id
_entity.type
_entity.pdbx_description
1 polymer ?
#
loop_
_entity_poly.entity_id
_entity_poly.type
_entity_poly.pdbx_seq_one_letter_code
_entity_poly.pdbx_strand_id
1 'polypeptide(L)'
;MPDIAYVKIHPAIGVARVGNSTKFFYGPESPDEPPRPPGFSKDGSAMIKRQAARFRVYGYDKDGNVLGEIKHGQDNATVTWTVRLANKKASWYKFALALDIEDAKAIPDGDARIARRNANTAERSKLKITPPAQSISGPDRTGKAFDKGRINGIAVYLGELLTDAAGRLVVLGGRGKSDSFTVPRTALSDFGNNDGWYDDISDGPVTAEVTVGGRNLTATPAWVVVAPPNYAPDVKGIVTLHDLLYDLFVRTGDLPFPAKVTFDEHIKPVLLRFTGHQWVNQGFAAEFGWRAPNDFTSPQVLALLGSNKPQYQDLRQRVLYHMRQYKRDGMSPLPWPWLYGDAMASRPKSTLQHGVLTVTQVRLFESWVEGDFDTTVRTPQPDLDKAPVALQPGLLDRAALDHCLADAFHPGCEVTWPIRRRTLYQEPFRILHRTDGNDPDYGTHLTSTKALADNGPLHAQGPGDLTRWMGLPWQTDTASCRSGYEIVANIGARYSPYLPSFWPARVPNQVLKEEDLDVVNNKGATHDDDLREKAFARRAVWLRFLSPDKAEGWQNMVDWWARFGIVETHDYTVEDGRFPDRILAESTPGFPKVNDRRNLVNVQVPEADPAVSDKFRRTDVNRQAVDEVARNTRFTPEEISAGYLAKVDPFRDNG
;
A
#
# COMPACT_ATOMS: atom_id res chain seq x y z
N MET A 1 -9.50 -39.10 2.55
CA MET A 1 -8.89 -38.57 1.31
C MET A 1 -7.58 -39.31 1.00
N PRO A 2 -7.61 -40.44 0.27
CA PRO A 2 -6.41 -41.24 -0.02
C PRO A 2 -5.42 -40.61 -1.03
N ASP A 3 -5.80 -39.54 -1.73
CA ASP A 3 -5.03 -39.00 -2.87
C ASP A 3 -4.18 -37.75 -2.60
N ILE A 4 -4.04 -37.31 -1.34
CA ILE A 4 -3.23 -36.13 -1.00
C ILE A 4 -1.74 -36.46 -1.17
N ALA A 5 -1.09 -35.86 -2.16
CA ALA A 5 0.35 -35.97 -2.39
C ALA A 5 1.12 -34.97 -1.52
N TYR A 6 0.69 -33.70 -1.49
CA TYR A 6 1.27 -32.63 -0.70
C TYR A 6 0.20 -31.60 -0.27
N VAL A 7 0.58 -30.68 0.62
CA VAL A 7 -0.31 -29.64 1.13
C VAL A 7 0.38 -28.27 1.09
N LYS A 8 -0.38 -27.20 0.85
CA LYS A 8 0.12 -25.81 0.79
C LYS A 8 -0.71 -24.88 1.67
N ILE A 9 -0.05 -23.86 2.23
CA ILE A 9 -0.71 -22.78 2.97
C ILE A 9 -1.12 -21.67 2.00
N HIS A 10 -2.36 -21.18 2.13
CA HIS A 10 -2.90 -20.04 1.39
C HIS A 10 -3.54 -19.01 2.34
N PRO A 11 -3.41 -17.70 2.10
CA PRO A 11 -2.64 -17.11 1.00
C PRO A 11 -1.13 -17.35 1.16
N ALA A 12 -0.38 -17.40 0.05
CA ALA A 12 1.08 -17.56 0.04
C ALA A 12 1.78 -16.37 0.71
N ILE A 13 1.21 -15.16 0.59
CA ILE A 13 1.57 -13.96 1.35
C ILE A 13 0.28 -13.38 1.93
N GLY A 14 0.07 -13.53 3.23
CA GLY A 14 -1.05 -12.92 3.94
C GLY A 14 -0.74 -11.50 4.40
N VAL A 15 -1.75 -10.62 4.41
CA VAL A 15 -1.61 -9.22 4.80
C VAL A 15 -2.52 -8.90 5.98
N ALA A 16 -1.91 -8.72 7.15
CA ALA A 16 -2.55 -8.15 8.33
C ALA A 16 -2.29 -6.64 8.39
N ARG A 17 -3.11 -5.88 9.11
CA ARG A 17 -2.92 -4.44 9.30
C ARG A 17 -3.07 -4.04 10.75
N VAL A 18 -2.22 -3.12 11.20
CA VAL A 18 -2.27 -2.58 12.56
C VAL A 18 -3.58 -1.82 12.80
N GLY A 19 -4.02 -1.82 14.05
CA GLY A 19 -5.26 -1.20 14.52
C GLY A 19 -5.19 -1.01 16.03
N ASN A 20 -5.62 0.14 16.55
CA ASN A 20 -5.54 0.44 17.98
C ASN A 20 -6.74 -0.09 18.78
N SER A 21 -7.77 -0.62 18.12
CA SER A 21 -8.88 -1.31 18.78
C SER A 21 -8.50 -2.73 19.19
N THR A 22 -9.16 -3.24 20.23
CA THR A 22 -9.12 -4.66 20.60
C THR A 22 -9.87 -5.55 19.61
N LYS A 23 -10.87 -4.99 18.89
CA LYS A 23 -11.65 -5.68 17.86
C LYS A 23 -10.85 -5.84 16.56
N PHE A 24 -11.23 -6.83 15.77
CA PHE A 24 -10.62 -7.11 14.46
C PHE A 24 -11.66 -7.61 13.45
N PHE A 25 -11.24 -7.70 12.20
CA PHE A 25 -11.96 -8.36 11.10
C PHE A 25 -10.98 -9.12 10.21
N TYR A 26 -11.45 -10.09 9.42
CA TYR A 26 -10.61 -10.78 8.44
C TYR A 26 -10.37 -9.91 7.22
N GLY A 27 -9.13 -9.88 6.73
CA GLY A 27 -8.81 -9.35 5.41
C GLY A 27 -9.57 -10.10 4.30
N PRO A 28 -9.56 -9.55 3.07
CA PRO A 28 -10.26 -10.15 1.95
C PRO A 28 -9.69 -11.54 1.62
N GLU A 29 -10.58 -12.49 1.37
CA GLU A 29 -10.30 -13.86 0.93
C GLU A 29 -10.73 -14.10 -0.53
N SER A 30 -11.42 -13.14 -1.14
CA SER A 30 -11.63 -13.06 -2.59
C SER A 30 -11.43 -11.64 -3.11
N PRO A 31 -10.85 -11.45 -4.32
CA PRO A 31 -10.74 -10.13 -4.96
C PRO A 31 -12.09 -9.51 -5.34
N ASP A 32 -13.17 -10.29 -5.28
CA ASP A 32 -14.55 -9.91 -5.65
C ASP A 32 -15.46 -9.69 -4.43
N GLU A 33 -14.91 -9.70 -3.22
CA GLU A 33 -15.69 -9.38 -2.03
C GLU A 33 -16.37 -8.00 -2.19
N PRO A 34 -17.65 -7.88 -1.84
CA PRO A 34 -18.31 -6.59 -1.85
C PRO A 34 -17.69 -5.67 -0.78
N PRO A 35 -17.80 -4.34 -0.97
CA PRO A 35 -17.47 -3.37 0.07
C PRO A 35 -18.09 -3.70 1.41
N ARG A 36 -17.37 -3.39 2.49
CA ARG A 36 -17.91 -3.49 3.85
C ARG A 36 -18.89 -2.33 4.10
N PRO A 37 -19.91 -2.52 4.95
CA PRO A 37 -20.85 -1.44 5.26
C PRO A 37 -20.15 -0.24 5.92
N PRO A 38 -20.68 0.98 5.80
CA PRO A 38 -20.17 2.16 6.51
C PRO A 38 -20.04 1.94 8.02
N GLY A 39 -19.00 2.53 8.62
CA GLY A 39 -18.65 2.37 10.03
C GLY A 39 -17.99 1.03 10.37
N PHE A 40 -17.72 0.16 9.40
CA PHE A 40 -17.16 -1.17 9.66
C PHE A 40 -15.71 -1.12 10.17
N SER A 41 -14.88 -0.22 9.64
CA SER A 41 -13.43 -0.23 9.90
C SER A 41 -13.07 0.26 11.31
N LYS A 42 -13.95 1.03 11.95
CA LYS A 42 -13.80 1.51 13.33
C LYS A 42 -14.72 0.77 14.30
N ASP A 43 -14.42 0.82 15.59
CA ASP A 43 -15.13 0.05 16.61
C ASP A 43 -16.30 0.76 17.32
N GLY A 44 -16.61 1.99 16.89
CA GLY A 44 -17.59 2.89 17.49
C GLY A 44 -16.99 3.93 18.46
N SER A 45 -15.72 3.79 18.85
CA SER A 45 -15.01 4.70 19.76
C SER A 45 -13.87 5.48 19.08
N ALA A 46 -13.99 5.66 17.76
CA ALA A 46 -12.98 6.24 16.88
C ALA A 46 -11.63 5.48 16.82
N MET A 47 -11.55 4.26 17.36
CA MET A 47 -10.41 3.35 17.19
C MET A 47 -10.57 2.49 15.94
N ILE A 48 -9.46 2.23 15.25
CA ILE A 48 -9.40 1.40 14.04
C ILE A 48 -9.28 -0.07 14.45
N LYS A 49 -10.17 -0.93 13.91
CA LYS A 49 -10.11 -2.39 14.06
C LYS A 49 -8.87 -2.93 13.35
N ARG A 50 -8.23 -3.94 13.93
CA ARG A 50 -7.14 -4.66 13.26
C ARG A 50 -7.68 -5.46 12.07
N GLN A 51 -6.96 -5.47 10.96
CA GLN A 51 -7.20 -6.43 9.87
C GLN A 51 -6.35 -7.67 10.13
N ALA A 52 -6.99 -8.84 10.23
CA ALA A 52 -6.34 -10.12 10.43
C ALA A 52 -6.07 -10.82 9.10
N ALA A 53 -4.90 -11.43 8.95
CA ALA A 53 -4.65 -12.39 7.87
C ALA A 53 -5.14 -13.77 8.31
N ARG A 54 -6.09 -14.37 7.58
CA ARG A 54 -6.52 -15.76 7.80
C ARG A 54 -5.83 -16.68 6.82
N PHE A 55 -5.26 -17.78 7.32
CA PHE A 55 -4.56 -18.78 6.54
C PHE A 55 -5.28 -20.13 6.62
N ARG A 56 -5.28 -20.82 5.48
CA ARG A 56 -5.90 -22.12 5.25
C ARG A 56 -4.88 -23.09 4.68
N VAL A 57 -5.09 -24.39 4.88
CA VAL A 57 -4.28 -25.44 4.25
C VAL A 57 -5.11 -26.13 3.18
N TYR A 58 -4.55 -26.30 1.99
CA TYR A 58 -5.18 -27.06 0.90
C TYR A 58 -4.36 -28.31 0.58
N GLY A 59 -5.05 -29.42 0.31
CA GLY A 59 -4.47 -30.66 -0.18
C GLY A 59 -4.45 -30.71 -1.72
N TYR A 60 -3.38 -31.30 -2.25
CA TYR A 60 -3.15 -31.42 -3.70
C TYR A 60 -2.82 -32.87 -4.06
N ASP A 61 -3.25 -33.30 -5.24
CA ASP A 61 -2.80 -34.56 -5.82
C ASP A 61 -1.39 -34.44 -6.45
N LYS A 62 -0.89 -35.55 -7.02
CA LYS A 62 0.43 -35.61 -7.66
C LYS A 62 0.55 -34.75 -8.93
N ASP A 63 -0.59 -34.43 -9.56
CA ASP A 63 -0.68 -33.67 -10.81
C ASP A 63 -0.90 -32.16 -10.53
N GLY A 64 -1.04 -31.79 -9.26
CA GLY A 64 -1.19 -30.42 -8.79
C GLY A 64 -2.64 -29.93 -8.75
N ASN A 65 -3.62 -30.80 -8.89
CA ASN A 65 -5.03 -30.42 -8.75
C ASN A 65 -5.37 -30.21 -7.27
N VAL A 66 -6.18 -29.18 -7.00
CA VAL A 66 -6.67 -28.87 -5.65
C VAL A 66 -7.75 -29.88 -5.26
N LEU A 67 -7.52 -30.64 -4.19
CA LEU A 67 -8.48 -31.61 -3.66
C LEU A 67 -9.47 -30.97 -2.68
N GLY A 68 -9.05 -29.91 -1.98
CA GLY A 68 -9.88 -29.16 -1.04
C GLY A 68 -9.11 -28.65 0.17
N GLU A 69 -9.80 -27.86 0.99
CA GLU A 69 -9.28 -27.37 2.26
C GLU A 69 -9.19 -28.51 3.30
N ILE A 70 -8.08 -28.56 4.05
CA ILE A 70 -7.89 -29.45 5.20
C ILE A 70 -8.20 -28.66 6.47
N LYS A 71 -9.33 -28.97 7.11
CA LYS A 71 -9.77 -28.35 8.36
C LYS A 71 -9.39 -29.21 9.56
N HIS A 72 -9.12 -28.58 10.69
CA HIS A 72 -8.81 -29.31 11.92
C HIS A 72 -10.02 -30.15 12.35
N GLY A 73 -9.80 -31.41 12.74
CA GLY A 73 -10.83 -32.37 13.16
C GLY A 73 -11.55 -33.08 12.00
N GLN A 74 -11.54 -32.52 10.78
CA GLN A 74 -12.14 -33.17 9.62
C GLN A 74 -11.31 -34.41 9.22
N ASP A 75 -11.95 -35.58 9.12
CA ASP A 75 -11.28 -36.85 8.81
C ASP A 75 -10.09 -37.17 9.74
N ASN A 76 -10.21 -36.82 11.03
CA ASN A 76 -9.14 -36.88 12.04
C ASN A 76 -7.90 -36.05 11.67
N ALA A 77 -8.04 -35.04 10.82
CA ALA A 77 -6.94 -34.17 10.48
C ALA A 77 -6.54 -33.26 11.64
N THR A 78 -5.24 -33.06 11.83
CA THR A 78 -4.69 -32.10 12.79
C THR A 78 -3.83 -31.11 12.03
N VAL A 79 -4.08 -29.81 12.23
CA VAL A 79 -3.24 -28.74 11.69
C VAL A 79 -2.61 -27.98 12.85
N THR A 80 -1.29 -27.96 12.91
CA THR A 80 -0.52 -27.21 13.91
C THR A 80 0.29 -26.12 13.21
N TRP A 81 -0.03 -24.88 13.51
CA TRP A 81 0.58 -23.70 12.92
C TRP A 81 1.77 -23.22 13.73
N THR A 82 2.78 -22.69 13.05
CA THR A 82 3.89 -21.95 13.68
C THR A 82 4.16 -20.66 12.91
N VAL A 83 4.25 -19.54 13.64
CA VAL A 83 4.52 -18.22 13.06
C VAL A 83 5.69 -17.58 13.78
N ARG A 84 6.54 -16.87 13.03
CA ARG A 84 7.63 -16.07 13.56
C ARG A 84 7.50 -14.66 13.02
N LEU A 85 7.37 -13.66 13.89
CA LEU A 85 7.33 -12.25 13.51
C LEU A 85 8.59 -11.55 14.01
N ALA A 86 9.09 -10.60 13.23
CA ALA A 86 10.10 -9.66 13.71
C ALA A 86 9.96 -8.28 13.06
N ASN A 87 10.53 -7.28 13.73
CA ASN A 87 10.78 -5.96 13.17
C ASN A 87 12.27 -5.67 13.21
N LYS A 88 12.86 -5.39 12.05
CA LYS A 88 14.30 -5.09 11.91
C LYS A 88 14.58 -3.69 11.37
N LYS A 89 13.57 -2.83 11.25
CA LYS A 89 13.69 -1.49 10.62
C LYS A 89 14.76 -0.63 11.26
N ALA A 90 14.84 -0.59 12.59
CA ALA A 90 15.83 0.21 13.33
C ALA A 90 17.26 -0.31 13.15
N SER A 91 17.42 -1.60 12.84
CA SER A 91 18.69 -2.26 12.60
C SER A 91 19.14 -2.23 11.14
N TRP A 92 18.31 -1.75 10.23
CA TRP A 92 18.55 -1.78 8.79
C TRP A 92 19.22 -0.52 8.25
N TYR A 93 19.37 -0.43 6.93
CA TYR A 93 19.90 0.72 6.22
C TYR A 93 18.85 1.80 6.04
N LYS A 94 19.31 3.04 5.89
CA LYS A 94 18.45 4.16 5.50
C LYS A 94 17.89 3.92 4.09
N PHE A 95 16.67 4.35 3.88
CA PHE A 95 16.04 4.35 2.57
C PHE A 95 16.31 5.68 1.88
N ALA A 96 16.92 5.65 0.69
CA ALA A 96 17.13 6.85 -0.14
C ALA A 96 16.37 6.72 -1.46
N LEU A 97 16.62 5.64 -2.19
CA LEU A 97 15.94 5.20 -3.39
C LEU A 97 15.82 3.67 -3.37
N ALA A 98 14.99 3.11 -4.26
CA ALA A 98 15.04 1.69 -4.56
C ALA A 98 16.45 1.31 -5.08
N LEU A 99 17.11 0.33 -4.47
CA LEU A 99 18.50 0.02 -4.83
C LEU A 99 18.64 -0.77 -6.14
N ASP A 100 17.54 -1.14 -6.79
CA ASP A 100 17.52 -1.90 -8.03
C ASP A 100 17.26 -1.05 -9.29
N ILE A 101 17.23 0.28 -9.18
CA ILE A 101 17.17 1.21 -10.31
C ILE A 101 18.53 1.83 -10.60
N GLU A 102 18.72 2.32 -11.84
CA GLU A 102 20.00 2.91 -12.29
C GLU A 102 20.36 4.16 -11.47
N ASP A 103 19.37 4.99 -11.14
CA ASP A 103 19.54 6.20 -10.34
C ASP A 103 20.22 5.95 -8.99
N ALA A 104 19.94 4.82 -8.33
CA ALA A 104 20.54 4.50 -7.04
C ALA A 104 22.02 4.16 -7.14
N LYS A 105 22.52 3.76 -8.32
CA LYS A 105 23.96 3.52 -8.54
C LYS A 105 24.79 4.80 -8.58
N ALA A 106 24.14 5.95 -8.77
CA ALA A 106 24.81 7.24 -8.71
C ALA A 106 25.14 7.68 -7.27
N ILE A 107 24.62 6.99 -6.26
CA ILE A 107 24.95 7.26 -4.85
C ILE A 107 26.37 6.75 -4.58
N PRO A 108 27.31 7.61 -4.16
CA PRO A 108 28.69 7.20 -3.90
C PRO A 108 28.81 6.11 -2.82
N ASP A 109 29.83 5.26 -2.96
CA ASP A 109 30.19 4.31 -1.91
C ASP A 109 30.56 5.04 -0.62
N GLY A 110 30.03 4.58 0.52
CA GLY A 110 30.26 5.20 1.82
C GLY A 110 29.39 6.42 2.13
N ASP A 111 28.41 6.73 1.28
CA ASP A 111 27.50 7.85 1.48
C ASP A 111 26.49 7.62 2.63
N ALA A 112 26.26 8.66 3.44
CA ALA A 112 25.38 8.61 4.60
C ALA A 112 23.91 8.25 4.28
N ARG A 113 23.47 8.40 3.01
CA ARG A 113 22.12 8.09 2.51
C ARG A 113 21.84 6.58 2.43
N ILE A 114 22.89 5.77 2.27
CA ILE A 114 22.83 4.30 2.23
C ILE A 114 23.50 3.65 3.45
N ALA A 115 23.81 4.45 4.47
CA ALA A 115 24.35 3.99 5.74
C ALA A 115 23.30 3.27 6.58
N ARG A 116 23.74 2.55 7.59
CA ARG A 116 22.87 1.99 8.64
C ARG A 116 22.07 3.09 9.34
N ARG A 117 20.79 2.83 9.63
CA ARG A 117 20.06 3.53 10.70
C ARG A 117 20.72 3.22 12.04
N ASN A 118 20.71 4.17 12.96
CA ASN A 118 21.29 4.06 14.29
C ASN A 118 22.78 3.68 14.25
N ALA A 119 23.55 4.25 13.32
CA ALA A 119 24.92 3.82 12.99
C ALA A 119 25.87 3.76 14.21
N ASN A 120 25.65 4.61 15.21
CA ASN A 120 26.46 4.70 16.43
C ASN A 120 26.15 3.61 17.48
N THR A 121 25.15 2.75 17.24
CA THR A 121 24.82 1.65 18.17
C THR A 121 25.74 0.45 17.93
N ALA A 122 26.68 0.22 18.85
CA ALA A 122 27.63 -0.90 18.75
C ALA A 122 26.92 -2.27 18.79
N GLU A 123 26.03 -2.50 19.76
CA GLU A 123 25.30 -3.76 19.91
C GLU A 123 24.03 -3.77 19.04
N ARG A 124 24.20 -4.10 17.75
CA ARG A 124 23.13 -4.06 16.74
C ARG A 124 21.94 -4.97 17.01
N SER A 125 22.12 -6.05 17.78
CA SER A 125 21.03 -6.95 18.19
C SER A 125 19.94 -6.23 19.00
N LYS A 126 20.30 -5.20 19.77
CA LYS A 126 19.34 -4.37 20.53
C LYS A 126 18.38 -3.56 19.66
N LEU A 127 18.62 -3.45 18.36
CA LEU A 127 17.79 -2.72 17.40
C LEU A 127 16.81 -3.64 16.65
N LYS A 128 16.78 -4.93 16.97
CA LYS A 128 15.90 -5.92 16.34
C LYS A 128 14.86 -6.38 17.35
N ILE A 129 13.58 -6.27 16.98
CA ILE A 129 12.48 -6.78 17.79
C ILE A 129 12.18 -8.20 17.29
N THR A 130 12.69 -9.21 18.00
CA THR A 130 12.59 -10.62 17.61
C THR A 130 11.98 -11.47 18.74
N PRO A 131 10.65 -11.42 18.93
CA PRO A 131 9.98 -12.33 19.86
C PRO A 131 10.17 -13.80 19.43
N PRO A 132 10.12 -14.77 20.36
CA PRO A 132 10.14 -16.19 20.02
C PRO A 132 8.97 -16.59 19.12
N ALA A 133 9.17 -17.66 18.34
CA ALA A 133 8.13 -18.30 17.56
C ALA A 133 6.91 -18.66 18.43
N GLN A 134 5.72 -18.55 17.85
CA GLN A 134 4.47 -18.99 18.50
C GLN A 134 3.85 -20.13 17.68
N SER A 135 3.33 -21.14 18.39
CA SER A 135 2.61 -22.27 17.79
C SER A 135 1.21 -22.41 18.38
N ILE A 136 0.24 -22.75 17.52
CA ILE A 136 -1.18 -22.87 17.87
C ILE A 136 -1.84 -23.98 17.05
N SER A 137 -2.77 -24.72 17.67
CA SER A 137 -3.47 -25.86 17.07
C SER A 137 -4.81 -26.07 17.76
N GLY A 138 -5.80 -26.56 17.02
CA GLY A 138 -7.17 -26.77 17.48
C GLY A 138 -8.14 -25.64 17.09
N PRO A 139 -9.45 -25.88 17.21
CA PRO A 139 -10.48 -24.87 16.96
C PRO A 139 -10.57 -23.84 18.09
N ASP A 140 -10.96 -22.60 17.74
CA ASP A 140 -11.31 -21.52 18.68
C ASP A 140 -10.27 -21.25 19.77
N ARG A 141 -8.98 -21.24 19.39
CA ARG A 141 -7.87 -20.99 20.33
C ARG A 141 -7.44 -19.53 20.25
N THR A 142 -7.05 -18.99 21.40
CA THR A 142 -6.55 -17.61 21.53
C THR A 142 -5.31 -17.56 22.45
N GLY A 143 -4.66 -16.40 22.55
CA GLY A 143 -3.69 -16.13 23.62
C GLY A 143 -2.22 -16.46 23.30
N LYS A 144 -1.83 -16.51 22.03
CA LYS A 144 -0.42 -16.66 21.61
C LYS A 144 0.15 -15.33 21.13
N ALA A 145 0.61 -14.50 22.06
CA ALA A 145 1.12 -13.16 21.78
C ALA A 145 2.62 -13.14 21.44
N PHE A 146 3.02 -12.16 20.62
CA PHE A 146 4.41 -11.81 20.31
C PHE A 146 4.85 -10.57 21.12
N ASP A 147 4.88 -10.69 22.44
CA ASP A 147 5.09 -9.59 23.40
C ASP A 147 6.46 -9.61 24.12
N LYS A 148 7.29 -10.61 23.80
CA LYS A 148 8.62 -10.80 24.41
C LYS A 148 9.76 -10.18 23.59
N GLY A 149 9.46 -9.64 22.41
CA GLY A 149 10.43 -8.91 21.59
C GLY A 149 10.80 -7.59 22.26
N ARG A 150 12.07 -7.17 22.14
CA ARG A 150 12.55 -5.94 22.76
C ARG A 150 13.36 -5.09 21.81
N ILE A 151 13.26 -3.77 21.95
CA ILE A 151 14.15 -2.78 21.34
C ILE A 151 14.82 -1.99 22.44
N ASN A 152 16.15 -2.03 22.50
CA ASN A 152 16.96 -1.37 23.53
C ASN A 152 16.42 -1.59 24.96
N GLY A 153 15.99 -2.82 25.27
CA GLY A 153 15.41 -3.18 26.57
C GLY A 153 13.90 -2.91 26.74
N ILE A 154 13.26 -2.17 25.83
CA ILE A 154 11.82 -1.86 25.86
C ILE A 154 11.04 -3.01 25.21
N ALA A 155 10.02 -3.54 25.89
CA ALA A 155 9.15 -4.58 25.32
C ALA A 155 8.22 -4.01 24.24
N VAL A 156 8.08 -4.74 23.13
CA VAL A 156 7.23 -4.37 22.00
C VAL A 156 6.33 -5.54 21.63
N TYR A 157 5.03 -5.25 21.52
CA TYR A 157 4.01 -6.19 21.07
C TYR A 157 3.92 -6.17 19.55
N LEU A 158 4.23 -7.28 18.87
CA LEU A 158 4.15 -7.37 17.40
C LEU A 158 2.85 -8.00 16.88
N GLY A 159 2.01 -8.55 17.76
CA GLY A 159 0.78 -9.23 17.35
C GLY A 159 0.42 -10.44 18.20
N GLU A 160 -0.55 -11.22 17.72
CA GLU A 160 -1.01 -12.45 18.35
C GLU A 160 -1.63 -13.44 17.34
N LEU A 161 -1.60 -14.73 17.68
CA LEU A 161 -2.24 -15.79 16.92
C LEU A 161 -3.55 -16.23 17.59
N LEU A 162 -4.53 -16.52 16.73
CA LEU A 162 -5.77 -17.20 17.07
C LEU A 162 -6.02 -18.32 16.06
N THR A 163 -6.98 -19.19 16.37
CA THR A 163 -7.60 -20.07 15.38
C THR A 163 -9.11 -19.86 15.37
N ASP A 164 -9.72 -19.97 14.19
CA ASP A 164 -11.19 -19.97 14.08
C ASP A 164 -11.78 -21.36 14.39
N ALA A 165 -13.10 -21.48 14.28
CA ALA A 165 -13.83 -22.73 14.57
C ALA A 165 -13.43 -23.91 13.67
N ALA A 166 -12.82 -23.67 12.50
CA ALA A 166 -12.30 -24.72 11.61
C ALA A 166 -10.81 -25.04 11.87
N GLY A 167 -10.19 -24.38 12.85
CA GLY A 167 -8.76 -24.48 13.13
C GLY A 167 -7.87 -23.73 12.12
N ARG A 168 -8.44 -22.82 11.32
CA ARG A 168 -7.69 -21.94 10.41
C ARG A 168 -6.88 -20.95 11.24
N LEU A 169 -5.66 -20.66 10.83
CA LEU A 169 -4.83 -19.68 11.51
C LEU A 169 -5.33 -18.26 11.25
N VAL A 170 -5.40 -17.45 12.30
CA VAL A 170 -5.68 -16.02 12.23
C VAL A 170 -4.49 -15.28 12.85
N VAL A 171 -3.83 -14.44 12.05
CA VAL A 171 -2.71 -13.60 12.50
C VAL A 171 -3.17 -12.16 12.65
N LEU A 172 -3.10 -11.63 13.86
CA LEU A 172 -3.26 -10.21 14.15
C LEU A 172 -1.88 -9.56 14.28
N GLY A 173 -1.72 -8.39 13.68
CA GLY A 173 -0.52 -7.58 13.82
C GLY A 173 -0.48 -6.75 15.11
N GLY A 174 0.49 -5.84 15.17
CA GLY A 174 0.64 -4.84 16.22
C GLY A 174 -0.56 -3.89 16.34
N ARG A 175 -0.45 -2.95 17.28
CA ARG A 175 -1.52 -1.99 17.63
C ARG A 175 -1.29 -0.60 17.03
N GLY A 176 -0.30 -0.45 16.15
CA GLY A 176 0.07 0.79 15.49
C GLY A 176 0.87 1.73 16.40
N LYS A 177 1.55 1.19 17.41
CA LYS A 177 2.39 1.94 18.34
C LYS A 177 3.77 2.21 17.72
N SER A 178 4.19 3.47 17.80
CA SER A 178 5.53 3.92 17.47
C SER A 178 6.05 4.84 18.56
N ASP A 179 7.32 4.72 18.90
CA ASP A 179 7.94 5.53 19.98
C ASP A 179 9.45 5.62 19.79
N SER A 180 10.07 6.51 20.56
CA SER A 180 11.52 6.60 20.68
C SER A 180 12.02 5.67 21.78
N PHE A 181 13.16 5.02 21.55
CA PHE A 181 13.86 4.21 22.55
C PHE A 181 15.04 4.94 23.21
N THR A 182 15.18 6.26 22.97
CA THR A 182 16.22 7.12 23.53
C THR A 182 15.66 8.01 24.65
N VAL A 183 16.55 8.43 25.55
CA VAL A 183 16.24 9.39 26.63
C VAL A 183 17.32 10.48 26.62
N PRO A 184 16.98 11.76 26.39
CA PRO A 184 15.66 12.27 26.01
C PRO A 184 15.20 11.73 24.65
N ARG A 185 13.87 11.77 24.41
CA ARG A 185 13.25 11.33 23.16
C ARG A 185 13.85 12.08 21.96
N THR A 186 14.33 11.35 20.96
CA THR A 186 14.83 11.95 19.71
C THR A 186 13.67 12.56 18.91
N ALA A 187 13.84 13.79 18.42
CA ALA A 187 12.87 14.44 17.56
C ALA A 187 12.80 13.77 16.17
N LEU A 188 11.62 13.79 15.54
CA LEU A 188 11.44 13.33 14.17
C LEU A 188 12.00 14.39 13.19
N SER A 189 12.75 13.93 12.19
CA SER A 189 13.43 14.80 11.23
C SER A 189 13.31 14.34 9.78
N ASP A 190 12.79 13.14 9.53
CA ASP A 190 12.73 12.53 8.21
C ASP A 190 11.42 11.74 8.01
N PHE A 191 11.02 11.55 6.75
CA PHE A 191 9.81 10.78 6.44
C PHE A 191 9.98 9.28 6.71
N GLY A 192 11.19 8.74 6.69
CA GLY A 192 11.44 7.31 6.85
C GLY A 192 12.70 6.92 7.63
N ASN A 193 13.64 7.82 7.88
CA ASN A 193 14.95 7.51 8.46
C ASN A 193 15.19 8.21 9.82
N ASN A 194 14.36 7.90 10.82
CA ASN A 194 14.47 8.50 12.15
C ASN A 194 15.27 7.58 13.10
N ASP A 195 16.50 7.96 13.42
CA ASP A 195 17.32 7.27 14.41
C ASP A 195 16.73 7.44 15.82
N GLY A 196 16.85 6.40 16.66
CA GLY A 196 16.31 6.38 18.01
C GLY A 196 14.83 5.97 18.09
N TRP A 197 14.23 5.48 17.00
CA TRP A 197 12.80 5.15 16.92
C TRP A 197 12.51 3.68 16.60
N TYR A 198 11.33 3.22 17.01
CA TYR A 198 10.78 1.91 16.65
C TYR A 198 9.28 2.01 16.33
N ASP A 199 8.75 0.98 15.66
CA ASP A 199 7.31 0.75 15.49
C ASP A 199 6.97 -0.73 15.68
N ASP A 200 5.67 -1.07 15.62
CA ASP A 200 5.16 -2.44 15.80
C ASP A 200 4.69 -3.12 14.50
N ILE A 201 5.18 -2.61 13.36
CA ILE A 201 5.11 -3.31 12.07
C ILE A 201 5.97 -4.57 12.14
N SER A 202 5.61 -5.62 11.40
CA SER A 202 6.42 -6.84 11.36
C SER A 202 6.11 -7.68 10.13
N ASP A 203 6.94 -8.68 9.88
CA ASP A 203 6.65 -9.74 8.92
C ASP A 203 7.35 -11.03 9.34
N GLY A 204 6.96 -12.14 8.73
CA GLY A 204 7.73 -13.37 8.83
C GLY A 204 7.02 -14.64 8.37
N PRO A 205 7.69 -15.79 8.52
CA PRO A 205 7.22 -17.06 7.99
C PRO A 205 6.03 -17.61 8.77
N VAL A 206 5.13 -18.26 8.02
CA VAL A 206 4.00 -19.06 8.48
C VAL A 206 4.21 -20.49 7.99
N THR A 207 4.29 -21.44 8.92
CA THR A 207 4.46 -22.87 8.61
C THR A 207 3.38 -23.70 9.29
N ALA A 208 3.14 -24.91 8.80
CA ALA A 208 2.18 -25.83 9.39
C ALA A 208 2.62 -27.28 9.24
N GLU A 209 2.42 -28.06 10.30
CA GLU A 209 2.47 -29.52 10.27
C GLU A 209 1.04 -30.06 10.24
N VAL A 210 0.77 -30.99 9.33
CA VAL A 210 -0.56 -31.51 9.02
C VAL A 210 -0.56 -33.03 9.16
N THR A 211 -1.33 -33.56 10.09
CA THR A 211 -1.66 -34.98 10.12
C THR A 211 -2.97 -35.17 9.38
N VAL A 212 -3.02 -36.00 8.33
CA VAL A 212 -4.24 -36.31 7.58
C VAL A 212 -4.14 -37.73 7.01
N GLY A 213 -5.21 -38.53 7.16
CA GLY A 213 -5.20 -39.92 6.67
C GLY A 213 -4.08 -40.79 7.27
N GLY A 214 -3.70 -40.54 8.52
CA GLY A 214 -2.60 -41.24 9.21
C GLY A 214 -1.18 -40.85 8.77
N ARG A 215 -1.05 -39.87 7.85
CA ARG A 215 0.25 -39.35 7.38
C ARG A 215 0.54 -37.99 8.00
N ASN A 216 1.81 -37.73 8.30
CA ASN A 216 2.30 -36.40 8.65
C ASN A 216 2.90 -35.73 7.42
N LEU A 217 2.42 -34.53 7.10
CA LEU A 217 2.84 -33.71 5.97
C LEU A 217 3.24 -32.34 6.47
N THR A 218 4.42 -31.89 6.08
CA THR A 218 4.83 -30.48 6.25
C THR A 218 4.25 -29.67 5.11
N ALA A 219 3.48 -28.62 5.44
CA ALA A 219 2.89 -27.77 4.43
C ALA A 219 3.96 -26.91 3.73
N THR A 220 3.85 -26.75 2.41
CA THR A 220 4.61 -25.71 1.72
C THR A 220 4.25 -24.35 2.34
N PRO A 221 5.22 -23.59 2.84
CA PRO A 221 4.95 -22.53 3.80
C PRO A 221 4.41 -21.26 3.16
N ALA A 222 3.99 -20.30 3.97
CA ALA A 222 3.56 -18.98 3.54
C ALA A 222 4.31 -17.88 4.32
N TRP A 223 4.01 -16.63 4.00
CA TRP A 223 4.51 -15.45 4.71
C TRP A 223 3.36 -14.59 5.21
N VAL A 224 3.57 -13.85 6.29
CA VAL A 224 2.66 -12.78 6.72
C VAL A 224 3.39 -11.44 6.76
N VAL A 225 2.74 -10.41 6.23
CA VAL A 225 3.16 -9.00 6.36
C VAL A 225 2.13 -8.27 7.20
N VAL A 226 2.59 -7.55 8.23
CA VAL A 226 1.77 -6.63 9.01
C VAL A 226 2.03 -5.22 8.50
N ALA A 227 1.02 -4.60 7.90
CA ALA A 227 1.12 -3.29 7.26
C ALA A 227 0.43 -2.16 8.06
N PRO A 228 0.65 -0.89 7.68
CA PRO A 228 -0.21 0.22 8.08
C PRO A 228 -1.70 -0.01 7.76
N PRO A 229 -2.61 0.76 8.38
CA PRO A 229 -4.03 0.73 8.03
C PRO A 229 -4.28 1.06 6.55
N ASN A 230 -5.40 0.58 6.03
CA ASN A 230 -5.91 0.96 4.73
C ASN A 230 -7.01 2.01 4.90
N TYR A 231 -6.73 3.27 4.57
CA TYR A 231 -7.69 4.36 4.77
C TYR A 231 -8.70 4.52 3.63
N ALA A 232 -8.62 3.69 2.58
CA ALA A 232 -9.61 3.59 1.52
C ALA A 232 -9.73 2.12 1.05
N PRO A 233 -10.32 1.23 1.87
CA PRO A 233 -10.34 -0.22 1.65
C PRO A 233 -10.86 -0.64 0.27
N ASP A 234 -11.84 0.09 -0.25
CA ASP A 234 -12.54 -0.23 -1.50
C ASP A 234 -11.86 0.38 -2.74
N VAL A 235 -10.79 1.16 -2.57
CA VAL A 235 -9.99 1.71 -3.69
C VAL A 235 -8.73 0.86 -3.88
N LYS A 236 -8.60 0.24 -5.06
CA LYS A 236 -7.37 -0.49 -5.46
C LYS A 236 -6.40 0.46 -6.17
N GLY A 237 -5.09 0.26 -5.99
CA GLY A 237 -4.07 1.01 -6.75
C GLY A 237 -4.16 0.69 -8.25
N ILE A 238 -3.68 1.59 -9.12
CA ILE A 238 -3.69 1.36 -10.58
C ILE A 238 -2.92 0.08 -10.91
N VAL A 239 -1.71 -0.03 -10.37
CA VAL A 239 -0.92 -1.26 -10.29
C VAL A 239 -0.96 -1.74 -8.84
N THR A 240 -1.45 -2.96 -8.64
CA THR A 240 -1.48 -3.62 -7.33
C THR A 240 -0.23 -4.47 -7.13
N LEU A 241 0.04 -4.89 -5.90
CA LEU A 241 1.12 -5.83 -5.64
C LEU A 241 0.90 -7.17 -6.36
N HIS A 242 -0.35 -7.60 -6.54
CA HIS A 242 -0.66 -8.77 -7.36
C HIS A 242 -0.23 -8.57 -8.83
N ASP A 243 -0.56 -7.43 -9.43
CA ASP A 243 -0.20 -7.13 -10.83
C ASP A 243 1.32 -7.12 -11.05
N LEU A 244 2.06 -6.52 -10.09
CA LEU A 244 3.52 -6.48 -10.12
C LEU A 244 4.14 -7.89 -10.05
N LEU A 245 3.63 -8.74 -9.16
CA LEU A 245 4.16 -10.10 -9.00
C LEU A 245 3.76 -11.00 -10.15
N TYR A 246 2.52 -10.88 -10.64
CA TYR A 246 2.10 -11.58 -11.85
C TYR A 246 2.99 -11.20 -13.03
N ASP A 247 3.28 -9.90 -13.22
CA ASP A 247 4.21 -9.43 -14.24
C ASP A 247 5.62 -10.01 -14.07
N LEU A 248 6.15 -10.02 -12.85
CA LEU A 248 7.45 -10.61 -12.55
C LEU A 248 7.52 -12.05 -13.04
N PHE A 249 6.57 -12.90 -12.62
CA PHE A 249 6.59 -14.33 -12.92
C PHE A 249 6.26 -14.65 -14.37
N VAL A 250 5.46 -13.82 -15.05
CA VAL A 250 5.27 -13.94 -16.50
C VAL A 250 6.56 -13.61 -17.25
N ARG A 251 7.28 -12.55 -16.85
CA ARG A 251 8.53 -12.15 -17.50
C ARG A 251 9.69 -13.10 -17.23
N THR A 252 9.71 -13.77 -16.09
CA THR A 252 10.73 -14.79 -15.77
C THR A 252 10.36 -16.18 -16.26
N GLY A 253 9.17 -16.36 -16.83
CA GLY A 253 8.71 -17.64 -17.38
C GLY A 253 8.21 -18.64 -16.34
N ASP A 254 8.04 -18.23 -15.08
CA ASP A 254 7.47 -19.08 -14.02
C ASP A 254 5.94 -19.18 -14.09
N LEU A 255 5.29 -18.20 -14.75
CA LEU A 255 3.87 -18.23 -15.08
C LEU A 255 3.67 -17.94 -16.58
N PRO A 256 2.65 -18.53 -17.20
CA PRO A 256 2.32 -18.21 -18.58
C PRO A 256 1.64 -16.83 -18.67
N PHE A 257 1.90 -16.12 -19.76
CA PHE A 257 0.97 -15.06 -20.20
C PHE A 257 -0.41 -15.69 -20.44
N PRO A 258 -1.53 -14.97 -20.20
CA PRO A 258 -2.85 -15.55 -20.35
C PRO A 258 -3.04 -16.14 -21.74
N ALA A 259 -3.44 -17.41 -21.83
CA ALA A 259 -3.69 -18.08 -23.10
C ALA A 259 -4.82 -17.42 -23.91
N LYS A 260 -5.70 -16.68 -23.21
CA LYS A 260 -6.80 -15.91 -23.79
C LYS A 260 -6.95 -14.59 -23.04
N VAL A 261 -6.79 -13.48 -23.74
CA VAL A 261 -7.09 -12.15 -23.19
C VAL A 261 -8.60 -11.95 -23.18
N THR A 262 -9.12 -11.31 -22.14
CA THR A 262 -10.56 -11.08 -21.96
C THR A 262 -10.74 -9.69 -21.38
N PHE A 263 -11.64 -8.89 -21.95
CA PHE A 263 -11.83 -7.51 -21.52
C PHE A 263 -12.22 -7.41 -20.05
N ASP A 264 -13.18 -8.23 -19.62
CA ASP A 264 -13.78 -8.15 -18.29
C ASP A 264 -12.83 -8.60 -17.16
N GLU A 265 -11.87 -9.49 -17.45
CA GLU A 265 -10.85 -9.94 -16.50
C GLU A 265 -9.58 -9.07 -16.53
N HIS A 266 -9.11 -8.70 -17.73
CA HIS A 266 -7.74 -8.20 -17.89
C HIS A 266 -7.65 -6.68 -18.14
N ILE A 267 -8.68 -6.06 -18.73
CA ILE A 267 -8.63 -4.65 -19.17
C ILE A 267 -9.53 -3.78 -18.31
N LYS A 268 -10.82 -4.15 -18.22
CA LYS A 268 -11.83 -3.41 -17.48
C LYS A 268 -11.44 -3.14 -16.03
N PRO A 269 -10.85 -4.08 -15.26
CA PRO A 269 -10.45 -3.77 -13.88
C PRO A 269 -9.38 -2.68 -13.79
N VAL A 270 -8.45 -2.61 -14.75
CA VAL A 270 -7.43 -1.54 -14.80
C VAL A 270 -8.09 -0.19 -15.07
N LEU A 271 -8.99 -0.12 -16.06
CA LEU A 271 -9.74 1.11 -16.37
C LEU A 271 -10.62 1.58 -15.19
N LEU A 272 -11.33 0.65 -14.54
CA LEU A 272 -12.16 0.98 -13.37
C LEU A 272 -11.33 1.51 -12.20
N ARG A 273 -10.07 1.09 -12.05
CA ARG A 273 -9.19 1.65 -11.01
C ARG A 273 -8.90 3.12 -11.25
N PHE A 274 -8.78 3.59 -12.50
CA PHE A 274 -8.63 5.02 -12.80
C PHE A 274 -9.84 5.83 -12.31
N THR A 275 -11.04 5.40 -12.65
CA THR A 275 -12.29 6.03 -12.18
C THR A 275 -12.46 5.89 -10.66
N GLY A 276 -12.05 4.76 -10.06
CA GLY A 276 -12.08 4.56 -8.61
C GLY A 276 -11.21 5.55 -7.82
N HIS A 277 -10.15 6.08 -8.43
CA HIS A 277 -9.29 7.09 -7.78
C HIS A 277 -9.97 8.46 -7.61
N GLN A 278 -11.14 8.70 -8.23
CA GLN A 278 -11.93 9.92 -8.03
C GLN A 278 -12.28 10.19 -6.56
N TRP A 279 -12.34 9.13 -5.76
CA TRP A 279 -12.75 9.19 -4.35
C TRP A 279 -11.62 9.57 -3.39
N VAL A 280 -10.37 9.53 -3.88
CA VAL A 280 -9.17 9.72 -3.06
C VAL A 280 -8.21 10.77 -3.61
N ASN A 281 -8.45 11.27 -4.82
CA ASN A 281 -7.65 12.34 -5.43
C ASN A 281 -8.50 13.21 -6.38
N GLN A 282 -8.45 14.53 -6.18
CA GLN A 282 -9.24 15.49 -6.96
C GLN A 282 -8.85 15.54 -8.44
N GLY A 283 -7.56 15.33 -8.76
CA GLY A 283 -7.09 15.33 -10.15
C GLY A 283 -7.65 14.16 -10.94
N PHE A 284 -7.68 12.97 -10.33
CA PHE A 284 -8.37 11.81 -10.91
C PHE A 284 -9.88 12.04 -11.02
N ALA A 285 -10.51 12.70 -10.04
CA ALA A 285 -11.94 13.00 -10.09
C ALA A 285 -12.31 13.90 -11.29
N ALA A 286 -11.46 14.88 -11.61
CA ALA A 286 -11.71 15.80 -12.72
C ALA A 286 -11.62 15.13 -14.10
N GLU A 287 -10.79 14.09 -14.25
CA GLU A 287 -10.55 13.42 -15.54
C GLU A 287 -11.37 12.14 -15.72
N PHE A 288 -11.44 11.32 -14.67
CA PHE A 288 -12.00 9.97 -14.72
C PHE A 288 -13.24 9.76 -13.86
N GLY A 289 -13.62 10.77 -13.06
CA GLY A 289 -14.76 10.67 -12.16
C GLY A 289 -16.10 10.55 -12.88
N TRP A 290 -17.17 10.48 -12.10
CA TRP A 290 -18.54 10.43 -12.62
C TRP A 290 -18.80 11.51 -13.67
N ARG A 291 -19.19 11.10 -14.89
CA ARG A 291 -19.44 11.97 -16.05
C ARG A 291 -18.26 12.85 -16.50
N ALA A 292 -17.05 12.57 -16.02
CA ALA A 292 -15.83 13.21 -16.51
C ALA A 292 -15.45 12.69 -17.91
N PRO A 293 -14.49 13.34 -18.62
CA PRO A 293 -14.13 12.96 -19.99
C PRO A 293 -13.77 11.48 -20.20
N ASN A 294 -13.19 10.83 -19.19
CA ASN A 294 -12.78 9.43 -19.21
C ASN A 294 -13.44 8.64 -18.06
N ASP A 295 -14.75 8.80 -17.86
CA ASP A 295 -15.54 7.98 -16.94
C ASP A 295 -15.63 6.52 -17.44
N PHE A 296 -14.76 5.65 -16.91
CA PHE A 296 -14.73 4.23 -17.24
C PHE A 296 -15.80 3.40 -16.49
N THR A 297 -16.70 4.03 -15.75
CA THR A 297 -17.90 3.37 -15.20
C THR A 297 -19.13 3.57 -16.07
N SER A 298 -19.08 4.47 -17.07
CA SER A 298 -20.18 4.65 -18.03
C SER A 298 -20.48 3.35 -18.79
N PRO A 299 -21.74 2.85 -18.76
CA PRO A 299 -22.14 1.69 -19.54
C PRO A 299 -21.88 1.85 -21.04
N GLN A 300 -22.06 3.07 -21.56
CA GLN A 300 -21.82 3.39 -22.96
C GLN A 300 -20.32 3.31 -23.30
N VAL A 301 -19.46 3.90 -22.49
CA VAL A 301 -18.00 3.84 -22.69
C VAL A 301 -17.52 2.39 -22.60
N LEU A 302 -17.94 1.65 -21.58
CA LEU A 302 -17.56 0.25 -21.41
C LEU A 302 -18.05 -0.65 -22.54
N ALA A 303 -19.25 -0.42 -23.09
CA ALA A 303 -19.74 -1.18 -24.25
C ALA A 303 -18.88 -0.96 -25.50
N LEU A 304 -18.40 0.28 -25.72
CA LEU A 304 -17.51 0.60 -26.84
C LEU A 304 -16.11 0.01 -26.64
N LEU A 305 -15.52 0.20 -25.46
CA LEU A 305 -14.18 -0.28 -25.13
C LEU A 305 -14.13 -1.82 -25.01
N GLY A 306 -15.21 -2.46 -24.58
CA GLY A 306 -15.32 -3.91 -24.47
C GLY A 306 -15.66 -4.62 -25.78
N SER A 307 -15.89 -3.89 -26.87
CA SER A 307 -16.17 -4.46 -28.18
C SER A 307 -14.87 -4.68 -28.96
N ASN A 308 -14.66 -5.89 -29.48
CA ASN A 308 -13.51 -6.23 -30.32
C ASN A 308 -13.71 -5.85 -31.80
N LYS A 309 -14.82 -5.19 -32.16
CA LYS A 309 -15.09 -4.79 -33.55
C LYS A 309 -14.03 -3.80 -34.06
N PRO A 310 -13.63 -3.87 -35.35
CA PRO A 310 -12.57 -3.02 -35.91
C PRO A 310 -12.85 -1.52 -35.82
N GLN A 311 -14.11 -1.06 -35.95
CA GLN A 311 -14.44 0.37 -35.89
C GLN A 311 -14.15 1.04 -34.53
N TYR A 312 -13.88 0.25 -33.48
CA TYR A 312 -13.51 0.77 -32.16
C TYR A 312 -12.02 0.66 -31.85
N GLN A 313 -11.20 0.15 -32.78
CA GLN A 313 -9.75 0.00 -32.58
C GLN A 313 -9.07 1.32 -32.22
N ASP A 314 -9.36 2.41 -32.94
CA ASP A 314 -8.77 3.73 -32.66
C ASP A 314 -9.17 4.27 -31.28
N LEU A 315 -10.39 3.98 -30.82
CA LEU A 315 -10.83 4.35 -29.48
C LEU A 315 -10.02 3.61 -28.41
N ARG A 316 -9.80 2.30 -28.60
CA ARG A 316 -8.94 1.49 -27.71
C ARG A 316 -7.49 1.99 -27.75
N GLN A 317 -6.96 2.23 -28.96
CA GLN A 317 -5.62 2.75 -29.18
C GLN A 317 -5.40 4.09 -28.48
N ARG A 318 -6.39 4.99 -28.49
CA ARG A 318 -6.30 6.28 -27.79
C ARG A 318 -6.09 6.10 -26.29
N VAL A 319 -6.78 5.15 -25.66
CA VAL A 319 -6.62 4.86 -24.22
C VAL A 319 -5.20 4.38 -23.92
N LEU A 320 -4.69 3.40 -24.67
CA LEU A 320 -3.30 2.93 -24.50
C LEU A 320 -2.28 4.03 -24.80
N TYR A 321 -2.57 4.90 -25.78
CA TYR A 321 -1.69 6.00 -26.16
C TYR A 321 -1.43 6.98 -24.99
N HIS A 322 -2.45 7.23 -24.16
CA HIS A 322 -2.31 8.06 -22.95
C HIS A 322 -1.46 7.41 -21.84
N MET A 323 -1.28 6.08 -21.86
CA MET A 323 -0.44 5.38 -20.88
C MET A 323 1.04 5.63 -21.16
N ARG A 324 1.78 5.91 -20.10
CA ARG A 324 3.20 6.25 -20.09
C ARG A 324 4.04 5.11 -20.61
N GLN A 325 5.10 5.45 -21.35
CA GLN A 325 6.17 4.54 -21.73
C GLN A 325 7.51 5.23 -21.46
N TYR A 326 8.36 4.61 -20.63
CA TYR A 326 9.60 5.24 -20.17
C TYR A 326 10.48 5.82 -21.28
N LYS A 327 10.63 5.10 -22.41
CA LYS A 327 11.44 5.56 -23.56
C LYS A 327 10.82 6.74 -24.32
N ARG A 328 9.49 6.86 -24.33
CA ARG A 328 8.76 7.90 -25.07
C ARG A 328 8.64 9.17 -24.24
N ASP A 329 8.22 9.03 -22.98
CA ASP A 329 7.72 10.14 -22.18
C ASP A 329 7.94 9.97 -20.66
N GLY A 330 8.88 9.12 -20.24
CA GLY A 330 9.10 8.82 -18.81
C GLY A 330 9.32 10.05 -17.91
N MET A 331 9.99 11.09 -18.43
CA MET A 331 10.23 12.34 -17.69
C MET A 331 9.00 13.26 -17.58
N SER A 332 7.97 13.04 -18.40
CA SER A 332 6.78 13.91 -18.43
C SER A 332 5.82 13.55 -17.30
N PRO A 333 5.27 14.50 -16.53
CA PRO A 333 4.24 14.20 -15.53
C PRO A 333 2.85 13.93 -16.14
N LEU A 334 2.66 14.20 -17.45
CA LEU A 334 1.34 14.23 -18.09
C LEU A 334 0.75 12.87 -18.47
N PRO A 335 1.52 11.87 -18.95
CA PRO A 335 0.96 10.57 -19.31
C PRO A 335 0.46 9.80 -18.09
N TRP A 336 -0.52 8.94 -18.29
CA TRP A 336 -1.12 8.10 -17.25
C TRP A 336 -0.22 6.91 -16.88
N PRO A 337 -0.26 6.42 -15.63
CA PRO A 337 -0.95 7.01 -14.49
C PRO A 337 -0.24 8.26 -13.95
N TRP A 338 -1.00 9.16 -13.33
CA TRP A 338 -0.48 10.36 -12.66
C TRP A 338 0.06 10.08 -11.26
N LEU A 339 0.84 9.01 -11.13
CA LEU A 339 1.46 8.57 -9.88
C LEU A 339 2.97 8.74 -9.96
N TYR A 340 3.62 9.16 -8.88
CA TYR A 340 5.08 9.18 -8.77
C TYR A 340 5.68 7.78 -8.96
N GLY A 341 6.96 7.74 -9.31
CA GLY A 341 7.73 6.52 -9.59
C GLY A 341 8.96 6.43 -8.69
N ASP A 342 9.72 5.33 -8.83
CA ASP A 342 10.80 4.98 -7.91
C ASP A 342 11.91 6.04 -7.83
N ALA A 343 12.17 6.73 -8.94
CA ALA A 343 13.20 7.75 -9.03
C ALA A 343 12.66 9.17 -8.84
N MET A 344 11.52 9.31 -8.13
CA MET A 344 10.86 10.63 -8.03
C MET A 344 11.83 11.71 -7.53
N ALA A 345 12.70 11.31 -6.62
CA ALA A 345 13.66 12.11 -5.89
C ALA A 345 14.99 12.37 -6.64
N SER A 346 15.24 11.66 -7.75
CA SER A 346 16.48 11.80 -8.53
C SER A 346 16.59 13.14 -9.25
N ARG A 347 17.81 13.70 -9.25
CA ARG A 347 18.14 14.95 -9.98
C ARG A 347 19.39 14.75 -10.87
N PRO A 348 19.41 15.29 -12.11
CA PRO A 348 18.28 15.86 -12.87
C PRO A 348 17.16 14.83 -13.09
N LYS A 349 15.95 15.27 -13.49
CA LYS A 349 14.73 14.44 -13.51
C LYS A 349 14.92 13.14 -14.32
N SER A 350 14.67 12.01 -13.66
CA SER A 350 14.77 10.65 -14.22
C SER A 350 13.58 10.25 -15.08
N THR A 351 13.77 9.33 -16.02
CA THR A 351 12.66 8.68 -16.75
C THR A 351 11.79 7.83 -15.83
N LEU A 352 12.29 7.43 -14.66
CA LEU A 352 11.59 6.64 -13.64
C LEU A 352 10.91 7.52 -12.56
N GLN A 353 10.82 8.84 -12.78
CA GLN A 353 10.23 9.78 -11.82
C GLN A 353 8.72 9.58 -11.63
N HIS A 354 8.03 9.00 -12.59
CA HIS A 354 6.62 8.66 -12.46
C HIS A 354 6.28 7.25 -12.99
N GLY A 355 5.22 6.66 -12.43
CA GLY A 355 4.88 5.25 -12.62
C GLY A 355 4.31 4.92 -13.99
N VAL A 356 4.36 3.63 -14.32
CA VAL A 356 3.86 3.02 -15.57
C VAL A 356 2.96 1.83 -15.23
N LEU A 357 2.18 1.36 -16.21
CA LEU A 357 1.63 0.01 -16.15
C LEU A 357 2.76 -1.02 -16.27
N THR A 358 2.55 -2.24 -15.75
CA THR A 358 3.53 -3.32 -15.90
C THR A 358 3.68 -3.74 -17.37
N VAL A 359 4.80 -4.39 -17.72
CA VAL A 359 5.03 -4.89 -19.09
C VAL A 359 3.92 -5.85 -19.51
N THR A 360 3.47 -6.71 -18.60
CA THR A 360 2.39 -7.66 -18.85
C THR A 360 1.05 -6.96 -19.03
N GLN A 361 0.75 -5.91 -18.25
CA GLN A 361 -0.44 -5.09 -18.46
C GLN A 361 -0.41 -4.38 -19.83
N VAL A 362 0.73 -3.82 -20.23
CA VAL A 362 0.87 -3.18 -21.56
C VAL A 362 0.60 -4.21 -22.67
N ARG A 363 1.17 -5.41 -22.59
CA ARG A 363 0.91 -6.49 -23.56
C ARG A 363 -0.55 -6.90 -23.62
N LEU A 364 -1.25 -6.96 -22.48
CA LEU A 364 -2.70 -7.20 -22.45
C LEU A 364 -3.47 -6.09 -23.17
N PHE A 365 -3.09 -4.83 -22.94
CA PHE A 365 -3.69 -3.69 -23.63
C PHE A 365 -3.37 -3.68 -25.13
N GLU A 366 -2.19 -4.13 -25.56
CA GLU A 366 -1.85 -4.27 -26.98
C GLU A 366 -2.78 -5.29 -27.67
N SER A 367 -2.96 -6.50 -27.09
CA SER A 367 -3.94 -7.47 -27.60
C SER A 367 -5.37 -6.90 -27.64
N TRP A 368 -5.74 -6.13 -26.61
CA TRP A 368 -7.03 -5.44 -26.57
C TRP A 368 -7.17 -4.42 -27.70
N VAL A 369 -6.16 -3.59 -27.97
CA VAL A 369 -6.17 -2.64 -29.08
C VAL A 369 -6.35 -3.36 -30.42
N GLU A 370 -5.58 -4.42 -30.66
CA GLU A 370 -5.66 -5.21 -31.90
C GLU A 370 -7.00 -5.96 -32.08
N GLY A 371 -7.84 -6.02 -31.05
CA GLY A 371 -9.10 -6.77 -31.08
C GLY A 371 -8.91 -8.27 -30.83
N ASP A 372 -7.72 -8.71 -30.46
CA ASP A 372 -7.38 -10.08 -30.08
C ASP A 372 -7.72 -10.35 -28.60
N PHE A 373 -9.01 -10.27 -28.28
CA PHE A 373 -9.52 -10.56 -26.96
C PHE A 373 -10.96 -11.08 -27.01
N ASP A 374 -11.35 -11.81 -25.96
CA ASP A 374 -12.72 -12.26 -25.76
C ASP A 374 -13.56 -11.23 -24.99
N THR A 375 -14.83 -11.19 -25.36
CA THR A 375 -15.89 -10.42 -24.71
C THR A 375 -16.65 -11.20 -23.63
N THR A 376 -16.24 -12.44 -23.34
CA THR A 376 -16.77 -13.32 -22.30
C THR A 376 -16.83 -12.55 -20.99
N VAL A 377 -18.03 -12.49 -20.42
CA VAL A 377 -18.25 -11.87 -19.11
C VAL A 377 -17.69 -12.81 -18.04
N ARG A 378 -16.86 -12.25 -17.16
CA ARG A 378 -16.28 -12.98 -16.05
C ARG A 378 -17.37 -13.29 -15.02
N THR A 379 -17.37 -14.49 -14.46
CA THR A 379 -18.23 -14.83 -13.33
C THR A 379 -17.52 -14.47 -12.02
N PRO A 380 -17.98 -13.45 -11.28
CA PRO A 380 -17.34 -13.05 -10.02
C PRO A 380 -17.48 -14.14 -8.96
N GLN A 381 -16.50 -14.21 -8.04
CA GLN A 381 -16.44 -15.17 -6.95
C GLN A 381 -16.45 -14.45 -5.58
N PRO A 382 -17.54 -13.76 -5.20
CA PRO A 382 -17.56 -12.92 -3.99
C PRO A 382 -17.49 -13.71 -2.67
N ASP A 383 -17.80 -15.00 -2.71
CA ASP A 383 -17.78 -15.90 -1.56
C ASP A 383 -16.85 -17.08 -1.85
N LEU A 384 -15.68 -17.07 -1.19
CA LEU A 384 -14.64 -18.08 -1.39
C LEU A 384 -15.16 -19.51 -1.15
N ASP A 385 -15.98 -19.70 -0.11
CA ASP A 385 -16.44 -21.04 0.27
C ASP A 385 -17.44 -21.63 -0.74
N LYS A 386 -18.02 -20.79 -1.62
CA LYS A 386 -18.88 -21.20 -2.74
C LYS A 386 -18.16 -21.27 -4.08
N ALA A 387 -16.94 -20.75 -4.18
CA ALA A 387 -16.16 -20.79 -5.41
C ALA A 387 -15.74 -22.24 -5.73
N PRO A 388 -15.57 -22.59 -7.02
CA PRO A 388 -15.01 -23.89 -7.42
C PRO A 388 -13.71 -24.18 -6.67
N VAL A 389 -13.58 -25.38 -6.10
CA VAL A 389 -12.44 -25.77 -5.24
C VAL A 389 -11.08 -25.49 -5.89
N ALA A 390 -10.96 -25.74 -7.20
CA ALA A 390 -9.76 -25.47 -7.97
C ALA A 390 -9.32 -24.00 -7.99
N LEU A 391 -10.25 -23.05 -7.80
CA LEU A 391 -9.97 -21.61 -7.84
C LEU A 391 -9.63 -21.03 -6.46
N GLN A 392 -10.07 -21.67 -5.38
CA GLN A 392 -10.01 -21.10 -4.03
C GLN A 392 -8.59 -20.66 -3.60
N PRO A 393 -7.52 -21.46 -3.79
CA PRO A 393 -6.16 -21.03 -3.44
C PRO A 393 -5.71 -19.77 -4.16
N GLY A 394 -5.99 -19.67 -5.48
CA GLY A 394 -5.63 -18.51 -6.28
C GLY A 394 -6.45 -17.26 -5.93
N LEU A 395 -7.71 -17.43 -5.54
CA LEU A 395 -8.55 -16.33 -5.03
C LEU A 395 -7.97 -15.76 -3.72
N LEU A 396 -7.56 -16.63 -2.78
CA LEU A 396 -6.90 -16.21 -1.54
C LEU A 396 -5.61 -15.45 -1.81
N ASP A 397 -4.73 -16.02 -2.65
CA ASP A 397 -3.43 -15.42 -2.99
C ASP A 397 -3.61 -14.03 -3.63
N ARG A 398 -4.56 -13.90 -4.55
CA ARG A 398 -4.88 -12.62 -5.20
C ARG A 398 -5.52 -11.63 -4.24
N ALA A 399 -6.52 -12.04 -3.45
CA ALA A 399 -7.25 -11.16 -2.56
C ALA A 399 -6.34 -10.44 -1.55
N ALA A 400 -5.36 -11.16 -1.01
CA ALA A 400 -4.39 -10.60 -0.06
C ALA A 400 -3.53 -9.47 -0.68
N LEU A 401 -3.28 -9.52 -1.99
CA LEU A 401 -2.34 -8.64 -2.69
C LEU A 401 -3.01 -7.57 -3.57
N ASP A 402 -4.24 -7.80 -4.04
CA ASP A 402 -5.04 -6.86 -4.86
C ASP A 402 -5.32 -5.53 -4.13
N HIS A 403 -5.30 -5.55 -2.79
CA HIS A 403 -5.46 -4.38 -1.93
C HIS A 403 -4.13 -3.84 -1.39
N CYS A 404 -3.00 -4.26 -1.95
CA CYS A 404 -1.67 -3.72 -1.63
C CYS A 404 -1.13 -2.90 -2.81
N LEU A 405 -0.35 -1.87 -2.50
CA LEU A 405 0.19 -0.99 -3.52
C LEU A 405 1.44 -1.59 -4.16
N ALA A 406 1.62 -1.31 -5.44
CA ALA A 406 2.90 -1.33 -6.11
C ALA A 406 3.16 0.08 -6.65
N ASP A 407 4.44 0.45 -6.70
CA ASP A 407 4.97 1.70 -7.28
C ASP A 407 4.35 3.04 -6.77
N ALA A 408 5.10 4.12 -6.62
CA ALA A 408 6.54 4.15 -6.43
C ALA A 408 6.95 3.26 -5.25
N PHE A 409 8.11 2.63 -5.34
CA PHE A 409 8.80 2.12 -4.16
C PHE A 409 9.68 3.21 -3.56
N HIS A 410 9.04 4.19 -2.90
CA HIS A 410 9.71 5.33 -2.24
C HIS A 410 9.24 5.64 -0.79
N PRO A 411 9.31 4.68 0.16
CA PRO A 411 9.56 3.25 -0.05
C PRO A 411 8.31 2.45 -0.46
N GLY A 412 7.09 2.99 -0.29
CA GLY A 412 5.83 2.27 -0.50
C GLY A 412 4.97 2.30 0.77
N CYS A 413 3.99 1.40 0.91
CA CYS A 413 3.16 1.30 2.12
C CYS A 413 3.31 -0.03 2.85
N GLU A 414 2.97 -1.15 2.21
CA GLU A 414 3.02 -2.48 2.83
C GLU A 414 4.41 -3.11 2.77
N VAL A 415 5.02 -3.08 1.59
CA VAL A 415 6.34 -3.62 1.24
C VAL A 415 7.01 -2.69 0.22
N THR A 416 8.25 -2.99 -0.19
CA THR A 416 9.00 -2.19 -1.16
C THR A 416 9.71 -3.04 -2.21
N TRP A 417 10.55 -2.41 -3.03
CA TRP A 417 11.20 -2.92 -4.24
C TRP A 417 11.83 -4.32 -4.15
N PRO A 418 12.36 -4.85 -3.02
CA PRO A 418 12.81 -6.24 -2.97
C PRO A 418 11.75 -7.22 -3.42
N ILE A 419 10.46 -6.93 -3.16
CA ILE A 419 9.35 -7.82 -3.52
C ILE A 419 9.30 -8.12 -5.03
N ARG A 420 9.85 -7.25 -5.89
CA ARG A 420 9.87 -7.45 -7.36
C ARG A 420 11.08 -8.23 -7.87
N ARG A 421 11.83 -8.89 -6.98
CA ARG A 421 13.03 -9.66 -7.34
C ARG A 421 12.75 -11.15 -7.24
N ARG A 422 12.99 -11.88 -8.34
CA ARG A 422 12.71 -13.32 -8.46
C ARG A 422 13.44 -14.17 -7.41
N THR A 423 14.60 -13.73 -6.93
CA THR A 423 15.42 -14.41 -5.91
C THR A 423 14.75 -14.49 -4.53
N LEU A 424 13.69 -13.72 -4.27
CA LEU A 424 12.91 -13.82 -3.03
C LEU A 424 11.98 -15.03 -3.00
N TYR A 425 11.77 -15.71 -4.13
CA TYR A 425 10.69 -16.66 -4.29
C TYR A 425 11.19 -18.08 -4.56
N GLN A 426 10.56 -19.06 -3.93
CA GLN A 426 10.79 -20.48 -4.24
C GLN A 426 9.80 -21.00 -5.30
N GLU A 427 8.60 -20.45 -5.34
CA GLU A 427 7.58 -20.62 -6.38
C GLU A 427 6.85 -19.28 -6.56
N PRO A 428 6.09 -19.07 -7.65
CA PRO A 428 5.28 -17.87 -7.81
C PRO A 428 4.51 -17.52 -6.55
N PHE A 429 4.61 -16.25 -6.13
CA PHE A 429 4.00 -15.67 -4.93
C PHE A 429 4.46 -16.23 -3.57
N ARG A 430 5.34 -17.24 -3.53
CA ARG A 430 5.77 -17.86 -2.26
C ARG A 430 7.21 -17.53 -1.93
N ILE A 431 7.39 -16.83 -0.81
CA ILE A 431 8.70 -16.40 -0.33
C ILE A 431 9.57 -17.62 -0.03
N LEU A 432 10.82 -17.56 -0.47
CA LEU A 432 11.87 -18.50 -0.13
C LEU A 432 12.32 -18.21 1.32
N HIS A 433 12.15 -19.18 2.22
CA HIS A 433 12.50 -19.01 3.63
C HIS A 433 14.00 -19.25 3.85
N ARG A 434 14.67 -18.35 4.57
CA ARG A 434 16.04 -18.59 5.06
C ARG A 434 16.02 -19.61 6.19
N THR A 435 17.02 -20.49 6.20
CA THR A 435 17.28 -21.38 7.32
C THR A 435 17.62 -20.58 8.58
N ASP A 436 17.32 -21.15 9.76
CA ASP A 436 17.60 -20.49 11.03
C ASP A 436 19.09 -20.21 11.21
N GLY A 437 19.40 -19.01 11.67
CA GLY A 437 20.77 -18.54 11.84
C GLY A 437 20.83 -17.04 12.10
N ASN A 438 22.06 -16.53 12.20
CA ASN A 438 22.29 -15.10 12.33
C ASN A 438 21.92 -14.38 11.02
N ASP A 439 21.33 -13.19 11.14
CA ASP A 439 21.15 -12.34 9.96
C ASP A 439 22.52 -12.02 9.36
N PRO A 440 22.65 -12.07 8.02
CA PRO A 440 23.88 -11.66 7.37
C PRO A 440 24.18 -10.19 7.65
N ASP A 441 25.48 -9.86 7.73
CA ASP A 441 25.95 -8.49 7.82
C ASP A 441 26.47 -8.02 6.45
N TYR A 442 25.94 -6.90 5.95
CA TYR A 442 26.34 -6.28 4.68
C TYR A 442 27.27 -5.06 4.85
N GLY A 443 27.76 -4.83 6.07
CA GLY A 443 28.67 -3.75 6.45
C GLY A 443 27.95 -2.46 6.84
N THR A 444 28.68 -1.35 6.92
CA THR A 444 28.14 -0.05 7.37
C THR A 444 27.26 0.64 6.33
N HIS A 445 27.39 0.27 5.06
CA HIS A 445 26.67 0.85 3.92
C HIS A 445 26.20 -0.25 2.96
N LEU A 446 24.97 -0.12 2.45
CA LEU A 446 24.36 -1.04 1.50
C LEU A 446 24.20 -0.38 0.13
N THR A 447 25.14 -0.65 -0.77
CA THR A 447 25.12 -0.15 -2.15
C THR A 447 24.21 -1.02 -3.02
N SER A 448 23.81 -0.52 -4.19
CA SER A 448 23.08 -1.31 -5.20
C SER A 448 23.78 -2.62 -5.55
N THR A 449 25.10 -2.58 -5.77
CA THR A 449 25.90 -3.77 -6.06
C THR A 449 25.81 -4.81 -4.96
N LYS A 450 25.94 -4.42 -3.68
CA LYS A 450 25.81 -5.35 -2.54
C LYS A 450 24.39 -5.85 -2.36
N ALA A 451 23.40 -4.99 -2.58
CA ALA A 451 22.01 -5.35 -2.46
C ALA A 451 21.61 -6.42 -3.49
N LEU A 452 22.10 -6.29 -4.72
CA LEU A 452 21.77 -7.13 -5.87
C LEU A 452 22.68 -8.36 -6.04
N ALA A 453 23.76 -8.49 -5.25
CA ALA A 453 24.64 -9.64 -5.31
C ALA A 453 23.92 -10.95 -4.92
N ASP A 454 24.42 -12.09 -5.38
CA ASP A 454 23.83 -13.42 -5.10
C ASP A 454 23.76 -13.73 -3.60
N ASN A 455 24.75 -13.27 -2.83
CA ASN A 455 24.78 -13.36 -1.37
C ASN A 455 24.18 -12.13 -0.68
N GLY A 456 23.52 -11.26 -1.43
CA GLY A 456 22.89 -10.04 -0.96
C GLY A 456 21.60 -10.29 -0.16
N PRO A 457 20.97 -9.22 0.36
CA PRO A 457 19.76 -9.29 1.19
C PRO A 457 18.48 -9.74 0.48
N LEU A 458 18.54 -10.03 -0.82
CA LEU A 458 17.40 -10.35 -1.66
C LEU A 458 17.20 -11.85 -1.90
N HIS A 459 18.11 -12.70 -1.42
CA HIS A 459 17.95 -14.15 -1.47
C HIS A 459 17.57 -14.69 -0.10
N ALA A 460 16.53 -15.54 -0.04
CA ALA A 460 16.01 -16.21 1.15
C ALA A 460 15.75 -15.29 2.37
N GLN A 461 14.49 -15.20 2.78
CA GLN A 461 14.04 -14.22 3.77
C GLN A 461 13.89 -14.85 5.15
N GLY A 462 14.34 -14.15 6.19
CA GLY A 462 14.05 -14.45 7.59
C GLY A 462 12.96 -13.51 8.14
N PRO A 463 12.44 -13.76 9.36
CA PRO A 463 11.43 -12.90 9.97
C PRO A 463 11.88 -11.43 9.98
N GLY A 464 11.01 -10.50 9.58
CA GLY A 464 11.27 -9.06 9.53
C GLY A 464 12.03 -8.57 8.29
N ASP A 465 12.38 -9.46 7.35
CA ASP A 465 13.22 -9.08 6.20
C ASP A 465 12.45 -8.40 5.07
N LEU A 466 11.12 -8.54 5.00
CA LEU A 466 10.31 -7.84 4.00
C LEU A 466 10.01 -6.38 4.39
N THR A 467 9.83 -6.10 5.70
CA THR A 467 9.41 -4.78 6.20
C THR A 467 10.57 -3.91 6.71
N ARG A 468 11.78 -4.47 6.90
CA ARG A 468 12.97 -3.72 7.38
C ARG A 468 13.35 -2.51 6.53
N TRP A 469 12.95 -2.51 5.27
CA TRP A 469 13.22 -1.48 4.28
C TRP A 469 12.33 -0.24 4.40
N MET A 470 11.18 -0.37 5.06
CA MET A 470 10.14 0.65 5.09
C MET A 470 10.51 1.84 5.99
N GLY A 471 9.72 2.91 5.91
CA GLY A 471 9.85 4.08 6.78
C GLY A 471 9.72 3.72 8.27
N LEU A 472 10.52 4.42 9.09
CA LEU A 472 10.59 4.26 10.54
C LEU A 472 10.44 5.62 11.24
N PRO A 473 9.36 5.84 12.02
CA PRO A 473 8.18 4.99 12.09
C PRO A 473 7.28 5.14 10.84
N TRP A 474 6.42 4.16 10.55
CA TRP A 474 5.56 4.20 9.34
C TRP A 474 4.62 5.43 9.24
N GLN A 475 4.29 6.05 10.39
CA GLN A 475 3.44 7.24 10.44
C GLN A 475 4.07 8.47 9.77
N THR A 476 5.40 8.65 9.85
CA THR A 476 6.05 9.80 9.20
C THR A 476 6.02 9.67 7.67
N ASP A 477 6.04 8.43 7.18
CA ASP A 477 5.89 8.15 5.76
C ASP A 477 4.46 8.43 5.29
N THR A 478 3.47 8.01 6.09
CA THR A 478 2.03 8.30 5.87
C THR A 478 1.77 9.80 5.80
N ALA A 479 2.28 10.59 6.76
CA ALA A 479 2.15 12.05 6.76
C ALA A 479 2.80 12.73 5.54
N SER A 480 3.71 12.03 4.88
CA SER A 480 4.46 12.48 3.71
C SER A 480 3.93 11.84 2.41
N CYS A 481 2.90 10.99 2.45
CA CYS A 481 2.29 10.43 1.24
C CYS A 481 1.26 11.42 0.68
N ARG A 482 1.73 12.37 -0.13
CA ARG A 482 0.94 13.51 -0.63
C ARG A 482 0.91 13.58 -2.17
N SER A 483 0.28 14.62 -2.68
CA SER A 483 0.22 14.97 -4.10
C SER A 483 0.80 16.37 -4.36
N GLY A 484 1.10 16.64 -5.63
CA GLY A 484 1.44 17.97 -6.12
C GLY A 484 2.67 18.56 -5.45
N TYR A 485 3.65 17.73 -5.10
CA TYR A 485 4.90 18.22 -4.53
C TYR A 485 5.57 19.18 -5.49
N GLU A 486 5.83 20.39 -5.01
CA GLU A 486 6.56 21.42 -5.75
C GLU A 486 8.00 21.53 -5.22
N ILE A 487 8.95 21.48 -6.15
CA ILE A 487 10.39 21.48 -5.87
C ILE A 487 11.01 22.85 -6.16
N VAL A 488 10.36 23.70 -6.97
CA VAL A 488 10.81 25.08 -7.23
C VAL A 488 9.81 26.11 -6.71
N ALA A 489 10.29 27.17 -6.07
CA ALA A 489 9.44 28.22 -5.47
C ALA A 489 8.55 29.00 -6.47
N ASN A 490 8.67 28.74 -7.77
CA ASN A 490 7.92 29.45 -8.80
C ASN A 490 6.69 28.66 -9.27
N ILE A 491 5.71 28.50 -8.37
CA ILE A 491 4.41 27.93 -8.70
C ILE A 491 3.70 28.84 -9.71
N GLY A 492 3.54 28.35 -10.95
CA GLY A 492 2.88 29.08 -12.03
C GLY A 492 1.45 28.61 -12.32
N ALA A 493 0.79 29.25 -13.28
CA ALA A 493 -0.60 28.98 -13.66
C ALA A 493 -0.90 27.53 -14.10
N ARG A 494 0.13 26.75 -14.44
CA ARG A 494 0.01 25.33 -14.85
C ARG A 494 0.20 24.34 -13.70
N TYR A 495 0.48 24.80 -12.49
CA TYR A 495 0.65 23.94 -11.33
C TYR A 495 -0.67 23.27 -10.92
N SER A 496 -0.59 21.98 -10.59
CA SER A 496 -1.67 21.23 -9.99
C SER A 496 -1.27 20.78 -8.58
N PRO A 497 -2.01 21.17 -7.52
CA PRO A 497 -1.77 20.63 -6.18
C PRO A 497 -2.21 19.16 -6.03
N TYR A 498 -2.90 18.63 -7.03
CA TYR A 498 -3.52 17.31 -6.98
C TYR A 498 -2.69 16.23 -7.66
N LEU A 499 -1.81 16.60 -8.60
CA LEU A 499 -1.08 15.66 -9.46
C LEU A 499 0.36 16.12 -9.69
N PRO A 500 1.33 15.20 -9.80
CA PRO A 500 1.20 13.75 -9.57
C PRO A 500 0.95 13.41 -8.09
N SER A 501 0.63 12.16 -7.79
CA SER A 501 0.40 11.69 -6.41
C SER A 501 1.25 10.45 -6.06
N PHE A 502 1.52 10.21 -4.77
CA PHE A 502 2.11 8.95 -4.32
C PHE A 502 1.07 7.83 -4.34
N TRP A 503 0.36 7.59 -3.23
CA TRP A 503 -0.51 6.41 -3.08
C TRP A 503 -1.88 6.77 -2.51
N PRO A 504 -2.73 7.50 -3.26
CA PRO A 504 -4.02 7.96 -2.77
C PRO A 504 -4.96 6.80 -2.40
N ALA A 505 -4.79 5.62 -3.00
CA ALA A 505 -5.58 4.43 -2.68
C ALA A 505 -5.32 3.88 -1.27
N ARG A 506 -4.19 4.17 -0.60
CA ARG A 506 -3.98 3.81 0.82
C ARG A 506 -3.93 4.99 1.76
N VAL A 507 -3.42 6.12 1.28
CA VAL A 507 -3.35 7.38 2.01
C VAL A 507 -4.07 8.45 1.17
N PRO A 508 -5.40 8.61 1.33
CA PRO A 508 -6.18 9.54 0.52
C PRO A 508 -5.58 10.96 0.52
N ASN A 509 -5.69 11.66 -0.60
CA ASN A 509 -5.23 13.05 -0.69
C ASN A 509 -6.41 14.01 -0.52
N GLN A 510 -7.45 13.83 -1.32
CA GLN A 510 -8.69 14.62 -1.28
C GLN A 510 -9.91 13.70 -1.28
N VAL A 511 -10.84 13.94 -0.35
CA VAL A 511 -11.96 13.05 -0.05
C VAL A 511 -13.28 13.80 -0.03
N LEU A 512 -14.37 13.14 -0.42
CA LEU A 512 -15.73 13.62 -0.15
C LEU A 512 -16.02 13.42 1.34
N LYS A 513 -16.58 14.41 2.04
CA LYS A 513 -16.92 14.26 3.46
C LYS A 513 -18.30 13.64 3.62
N GLU A 514 -18.52 12.93 4.72
CA GLU A 514 -19.84 12.45 5.13
C GLU A 514 -20.90 13.58 5.14
N GLU A 515 -20.55 14.77 5.63
CA GLU A 515 -21.46 15.95 5.60
C GLU A 515 -21.87 16.38 4.18
N ASP A 516 -20.99 16.20 3.20
CA ASP A 516 -21.30 16.53 1.79
C ASP A 516 -22.14 15.41 1.16
N LEU A 517 -21.89 14.15 1.52
CA LEU A 517 -22.72 13.02 1.14
C LEU A 517 -24.16 13.16 1.66
N ASP A 518 -24.34 13.63 2.90
CA ASP A 518 -25.67 13.89 3.47
C ASP A 518 -26.44 14.91 2.64
N VAL A 519 -25.76 15.96 2.16
CA VAL A 519 -26.38 16.95 1.25
C VAL A 519 -26.73 16.30 -0.09
N VAL A 520 -25.85 15.49 -0.67
CA VAL A 520 -26.11 14.75 -1.92
C VAL A 520 -27.34 13.85 -1.81
N ASN A 521 -27.49 13.17 -0.66
CA ASN A 521 -28.60 12.28 -0.35
C ASN A 521 -29.85 12.98 0.20
N ASN A 522 -29.82 14.30 0.42
CA ASN A 522 -30.96 15.04 0.94
C ASN A 522 -31.93 15.44 -0.20
N LYS A 523 -33.09 14.77 -0.26
CA LYS A 523 -34.18 15.06 -1.19
C LYS A 523 -35.16 16.12 -0.68
N GLY A 524 -34.70 17.05 0.17
CA GLY A 524 -35.55 18.04 0.86
C GLY A 524 -36.53 18.82 -0.04
N ALA A 525 -37.53 19.45 0.58
CA ALA A 525 -38.73 20.00 -0.07
C ALA A 525 -38.50 21.02 -1.19
N THR A 526 -37.30 21.61 -1.31
CA THR A 526 -37.00 22.69 -2.27
C THR A 526 -36.15 22.28 -3.48
N HIS A 527 -35.73 21.00 -3.58
CA HIS A 527 -35.01 20.48 -4.76
C HIS A 527 -33.85 21.38 -5.23
N ASP A 528 -32.93 21.74 -4.32
CA ASP A 528 -31.74 22.52 -4.71
C ASP A 528 -30.68 21.59 -5.30
N ASP A 529 -30.89 21.32 -6.58
CA ASP A 529 -30.04 20.47 -7.37
C ASP A 529 -28.62 21.06 -7.53
N ASP A 530 -28.47 22.37 -7.55
CA ASP A 530 -27.17 23.05 -7.66
C ASP A 530 -26.36 22.88 -6.36
N LEU A 531 -27.03 22.91 -5.21
CA LEU A 531 -26.41 22.62 -3.91
C LEU A 531 -25.86 21.19 -3.83
N ARG A 532 -26.63 20.21 -4.31
CA ARG A 532 -26.23 18.79 -4.31
C ARG A 532 -25.03 18.54 -5.21
N GLU A 533 -24.99 19.16 -6.40
CA GLU A 533 -23.84 19.09 -7.30
C GLU A 533 -22.60 19.75 -6.68
N LYS A 534 -22.76 20.91 -6.02
CA LYS A 534 -21.66 21.57 -5.30
C LYS A 534 -21.12 20.72 -4.15
N ALA A 535 -21.99 20.04 -3.40
CA ALA A 535 -21.59 19.12 -2.35
C ALA A 535 -20.86 17.91 -2.94
N PHE A 536 -21.40 17.29 -3.99
CA PHE A 536 -20.76 16.18 -4.69
C PHE A 536 -19.42 16.54 -5.31
N ALA A 537 -19.17 17.80 -5.69
CA ALA A 537 -17.90 18.25 -6.25
C ALA A 537 -16.87 18.68 -5.19
N ARG A 538 -17.29 18.93 -3.95
CA ARG A 538 -16.41 19.39 -2.87
C ARG A 538 -15.52 18.23 -2.40
N ARG A 539 -14.22 18.47 -2.31
CA ARG A 539 -13.28 17.55 -1.64
C ARG A 539 -12.47 18.28 -0.59
N ALA A 540 -12.29 17.63 0.55
CA ALA A 540 -11.42 18.09 1.62
C ALA A 540 -10.06 17.37 1.55
N VAL A 541 -8.98 18.05 1.89
CA VAL A 541 -7.66 17.45 2.07
C VAL A 541 -7.74 16.48 3.26
N TRP A 542 -7.37 15.22 3.06
CA TRP A 542 -7.43 14.22 4.13
C TRP A 542 -6.47 14.55 5.28
N LEU A 543 -5.27 15.05 4.96
CA LEU A 543 -4.24 15.49 5.91
C LEU A 543 -4.43 16.91 6.47
N ARG A 544 -5.61 17.52 6.36
CA ARG A 544 -5.91 18.90 6.81
C ARG A 544 -5.68 19.15 8.31
N PHE A 545 -5.63 18.09 9.11
CA PHE A 545 -5.48 18.17 10.57
C PHE A 545 -4.02 18.25 11.04
N LEU A 546 -3.05 17.97 10.18
CA LEU A 546 -1.63 18.05 10.54
C LEU A 546 -1.17 19.50 10.65
N SER A 547 -0.22 19.77 11.55
CA SER A 547 0.52 21.04 11.57
C SER A 547 1.18 21.30 10.22
N PRO A 548 1.16 22.55 9.72
CA PRO A 548 1.91 22.93 8.53
C PRO A 548 3.43 22.89 8.76
N ASP A 549 3.90 22.99 10.02
CA ASP A 549 5.30 22.66 10.37
C ASP A 549 5.49 21.14 10.24
N LYS A 550 6.46 20.73 9.41
CA LYS A 550 6.61 19.32 9.01
C LYS A 550 7.01 18.41 10.17
N ALA A 551 7.88 18.88 11.07
CA ALA A 551 8.31 18.09 12.21
C ALA A 551 7.17 17.87 13.21
N GLU A 552 6.40 18.92 13.49
CA GLU A 552 5.18 18.82 14.30
C GLU A 552 4.12 17.96 13.61
N GLY A 553 3.95 18.08 12.29
CA GLY A 553 3.03 17.28 11.49
C GLY A 553 3.36 15.79 11.48
N TRP A 554 4.64 15.42 11.49
CA TRP A 554 5.08 14.03 11.67
C TRP A 554 4.72 13.50 13.05
N GLN A 555 4.97 14.28 14.11
CA GLN A 555 4.60 13.92 15.47
C GLN A 555 3.07 13.79 15.62
N ASN A 556 2.29 14.71 15.01
CA ASN A 556 0.83 14.62 14.95
C ASN A 556 0.34 13.30 14.34
N MET A 557 0.96 12.81 13.26
CA MET A 557 0.57 11.53 12.67
C MET A 557 0.93 10.34 13.57
N VAL A 558 2.08 10.38 14.25
CA VAL A 558 2.43 9.36 15.26
C VAL A 558 1.35 9.29 16.35
N ASP A 559 0.88 10.44 16.82
CA ASP A 559 -0.06 10.50 17.94
C ASP A 559 -1.53 10.26 17.52
N TRP A 560 -1.89 10.61 16.29
CA TRP A 560 -3.30 10.76 15.89
C TRP A 560 -3.73 9.92 14.69
N TRP A 561 -2.89 9.04 14.13
CA TRP A 561 -3.20 8.27 12.92
C TRP A 561 -4.60 7.62 12.93
N ALA A 562 -5.04 7.05 14.06
CA ALA A 562 -6.35 6.39 14.17
C ALA A 562 -7.56 7.35 14.14
N ARG A 563 -7.33 8.65 14.38
CA ARG A 563 -8.39 9.67 14.39
C ARG A 563 -8.81 10.10 12.98
N PHE A 564 -7.96 9.92 11.97
CA PHE A 564 -8.31 10.22 10.59
C PHE A 564 -9.50 9.37 10.10
N GLY A 565 -10.28 9.91 9.17
CA GLY A 565 -11.41 9.19 8.59
C GLY A 565 -10.95 8.08 7.64
N ILE A 566 -11.79 7.06 7.51
CA ILE A 566 -11.69 6.00 6.50
C ILE A 566 -12.66 6.34 5.38
N VAL A 567 -12.23 6.23 4.13
CA VAL A 567 -13.09 6.37 2.94
C VAL A 567 -13.89 5.07 2.77
N GLU A 568 -15.20 5.15 2.94
CA GLU A 568 -16.12 4.02 2.97
C GLU A 568 -17.14 4.13 1.82
N THR A 569 -17.63 3.00 1.33
CA THR A 569 -18.63 2.96 0.24
C THR A 569 -20.04 3.13 0.79
N HIS A 570 -20.79 4.10 0.27
CA HIS A 570 -22.19 4.37 0.59
C HIS A 570 -23.09 4.20 -0.64
N ASP A 571 -24.34 3.85 -0.39
CA ASP A 571 -25.40 3.88 -1.40
C ASP A 571 -25.85 5.31 -1.68
N TYR A 572 -26.12 5.59 -2.95
CA TYR A 572 -26.88 6.78 -3.35
C TYR A 572 -28.38 6.51 -3.21
N THR A 573 -29.05 7.26 -2.33
CA THR A 573 -30.40 6.91 -1.84
C THR A 573 -31.54 7.63 -2.55
N VAL A 574 -31.24 8.62 -3.39
CA VAL A 574 -32.27 9.45 -4.05
C VAL A 574 -32.76 8.84 -5.37
N GLU A 575 -31.94 7.99 -5.99
CA GLU A 575 -32.25 7.17 -7.19
C GLU A 575 -32.77 7.97 -8.41
N ASP A 576 -32.37 9.24 -8.56
CA ASP A 576 -32.74 10.11 -9.69
C ASP A 576 -31.77 10.02 -10.89
N GLY A 577 -30.75 9.14 -10.81
CA GLY A 577 -29.71 8.97 -11.84
C GLY A 577 -28.71 10.12 -11.96
N ARG A 578 -28.71 11.08 -11.03
CA ARG A 578 -27.85 12.28 -11.10
C ARG A 578 -26.42 12.05 -10.60
N PHE A 579 -26.26 11.19 -9.60
CA PHE A 579 -24.99 10.78 -9.00
C PHE A 579 -24.79 9.27 -9.19
N PRO A 580 -23.55 8.75 -9.05
CA PRO A 580 -23.31 7.32 -9.20
C PRO A 580 -24.00 6.54 -8.07
N ASP A 581 -24.46 5.32 -8.37
CA ASP A 581 -25.18 4.45 -7.41
C ASP A 581 -24.38 4.18 -6.13
N ARG A 582 -23.04 4.22 -6.23
CA ARG A 582 -22.11 4.08 -5.12
C ARG A 582 -21.26 5.33 -5.01
N ILE A 583 -21.23 5.92 -3.82
CA ILE A 583 -20.46 7.11 -3.49
C ILE A 583 -19.53 6.78 -2.33
N LEU A 584 -18.24 7.08 -2.46
CA LEU A 584 -17.28 6.85 -1.38
C LEU A 584 -17.04 8.16 -0.62
N ALA A 585 -17.17 8.12 0.70
CA ALA A 585 -17.03 9.28 1.57
C ALA A 585 -16.12 8.96 2.78
N GLU A 586 -15.39 9.97 3.24
CA GLU A 586 -14.63 9.93 4.48
C GLU A 586 -15.60 9.90 5.67
N SER A 587 -15.57 8.81 6.43
CA SER A 587 -16.20 8.72 7.75
C SER A 587 -15.70 9.84 8.67
N THR A 588 -16.60 10.41 9.49
CA THR A 588 -16.29 11.55 10.35
C THR A 588 -14.96 11.41 11.12
N PRO A 589 -13.95 12.25 10.83
CA PRO A 589 -12.68 12.23 11.54
C PRO A 589 -12.85 12.66 13.00
N GLY A 590 -12.07 12.07 13.89
CA GLY A 590 -12.08 12.38 15.33
C GLY A 590 -11.38 13.69 15.67
N PHE A 591 -11.56 14.75 14.90
CA PHE A 591 -10.89 16.05 15.04
C PHE A 591 -11.90 17.22 15.01
N PRO A 592 -11.57 18.38 15.62
CA PRO A 592 -12.31 19.61 15.39
C PRO A 592 -12.33 20.00 13.91
N LYS A 593 -13.38 20.70 13.46
CA LYS A 593 -13.46 21.22 12.10
C LYS A 593 -12.31 22.21 11.84
N VAL A 594 -11.73 22.09 10.65
CA VAL A 594 -10.69 22.98 10.11
C VAL A 594 -11.04 23.30 8.66
N ASN A 595 -10.34 24.26 8.06
CA ASN A 595 -10.48 24.53 6.63
C ASN A 595 -10.23 23.26 5.80
N ASP A 596 -11.19 22.90 4.94
CA ASP A 596 -11.12 21.71 4.09
C ASP A 596 -9.89 21.70 3.16
N ARG A 597 -9.36 22.88 2.82
CA ARG A 597 -8.22 23.04 1.90
C ARG A 597 -6.90 23.29 2.62
N ARG A 598 -6.86 23.22 3.96
CA ARG A 598 -5.62 23.33 4.72
C ARG A 598 -4.62 22.25 4.29
N ASN A 599 -3.35 22.64 4.13
CA ASN A 599 -2.25 21.78 3.64
C ASN A 599 -2.41 21.27 2.19
N LEU A 600 -3.21 21.93 1.34
CA LEU A 600 -3.39 21.56 -0.05
C LEU A 600 -2.10 21.69 -0.88
N VAL A 601 -1.37 22.79 -0.73
CA VAL A 601 -0.15 23.08 -1.50
C VAL A 601 1.06 22.68 -0.67
N ASN A 602 1.99 21.90 -1.25
CA ASN A 602 3.17 21.40 -0.56
C ASN A 602 4.43 21.97 -1.22
N VAL A 603 5.08 22.92 -0.53
CA VAL A 603 6.20 23.70 -1.08
C VAL A 603 7.50 23.26 -0.43
N GLN A 604 8.46 22.79 -1.25
CA GLN A 604 9.83 22.58 -0.83
C GLN A 604 10.49 23.92 -0.53
N VAL A 605 11.16 24.03 0.62
CA VAL A 605 12.16 25.08 0.88
C VAL A 605 13.53 24.45 1.11
N PRO A 606 14.63 25.19 0.88
CA PRO A 606 15.98 24.72 1.20
C PRO A 606 16.08 24.25 2.65
N GLU A 607 16.90 23.23 2.91
CA GLU A 607 17.19 22.81 4.28
C GLU A 607 17.93 23.93 5.00
N ALA A 608 17.47 24.29 6.20
CA ALA A 608 18.14 25.30 7.01
C ALA A 608 19.47 24.74 7.56
N ASP A 609 20.55 25.54 7.51
CA ASP A 609 21.88 25.12 7.99
C ASP A 609 21.80 24.63 9.45
N PRO A 610 22.11 23.35 9.73
CA PRO A 610 22.06 22.78 11.08
C PRO A 610 22.93 23.53 12.11
N ALA A 611 24.01 24.18 11.69
CA ALA A 611 24.90 24.93 12.57
C ALA A 611 24.35 26.31 12.98
N VAL A 612 23.31 26.78 12.30
CA VAL A 612 22.78 28.16 12.38
C VAL A 612 21.25 28.20 12.56
N SER A 613 20.56 27.07 12.38
CA SER A 613 19.09 26.96 12.36
C SER A 613 18.49 26.70 13.75
N ASP A 614 18.12 27.75 14.47
CA ASP A 614 17.10 27.64 15.51
C ASP A 614 15.69 27.68 14.89
N LYS A 615 14.69 27.11 15.59
CA LYS A 615 13.29 26.96 15.18
C LYS A 615 12.72 28.24 14.56
N PHE A 616 13.07 29.42 15.11
CA PHE A 616 12.63 30.72 14.61
C PHE A 616 12.99 30.98 13.14
N ARG A 617 14.25 30.74 12.74
CA ARG A 617 14.70 30.96 11.36
C ARG A 617 13.98 30.04 10.37
N ARG A 618 13.76 28.77 10.74
CA ARG A 618 12.99 27.82 9.94
C ARG A 618 11.54 28.29 9.75
N THR A 619 10.92 28.76 10.83
CA THR A 619 9.55 29.29 10.78
C THR A 619 9.46 30.51 9.85
N ASP A 620 10.45 31.40 9.87
CA ASP A 620 10.46 32.58 9.01
C ASP A 620 10.65 32.23 7.53
N VAL A 621 11.58 31.32 7.19
CA VAL A 621 11.75 30.81 5.80
C VAL A 621 10.47 30.18 5.28
N ASN A 622 9.83 29.32 6.08
CA ASN A 622 8.58 28.68 5.70
C ASN A 622 7.47 29.73 5.48
N ARG A 623 7.37 30.74 6.37
CA ARG A 623 6.39 31.82 6.24
C ARG A 623 6.62 32.65 4.98
N GLN A 624 7.88 33.00 4.69
CA GLN A 624 8.22 33.74 3.48
C GLN A 624 7.80 32.99 2.21
N ALA A 625 8.07 31.68 2.14
CA ALA A 625 7.67 30.84 1.02
C ALA A 625 6.13 30.75 0.89
N VAL A 626 5.42 30.64 2.01
CA VAL A 626 3.95 30.68 2.04
C VAL A 626 3.43 32.01 1.48
N ASP A 627 3.95 33.14 1.95
CA ASP A 627 3.52 34.47 1.53
C ASP A 627 3.83 34.73 0.05
N GLU A 628 4.97 34.25 -0.45
CA GLU A 628 5.33 34.36 -1.85
C GLU A 628 4.39 33.57 -2.77
N VAL A 629 4.13 32.30 -2.44
CA VAL A 629 3.18 31.48 -3.18
C VAL A 629 1.78 32.09 -3.12
N ALA A 630 1.34 32.59 -1.96
CA ALA A 630 0.03 33.23 -1.83
C ALA A 630 -0.09 34.51 -2.67
N ARG A 631 0.98 35.33 -2.78
CA ARG A 631 0.99 36.53 -3.64
C ARG A 631 0.93 36.22 -5.13
N ASN A 632 1.51 35.09 -5.55
CA ASN A 632 1.70 34.76 -6.97
C ASN A 632 0.66 33.77 -7.50
N THR A 633 -0.23 33.26 -6.65
CA THR A 633 -1.19 32.21 -7.01
C THR A 633 -2.59 32.50 -6.47
N ARG A 634 -3.53 31.59 -6.74
CA ARG A 634 -4.91 31.66 -6.22
C ARG A 634 -5.07 31.08 -4.81
N PHE A 635 -3.99 30.60 -4.18
CA PHE A 635 -4.04 29.91 -2.89
C PHE A 635 -3.85 30.88 -1.74
N THR A 636 -4.61 30.68 -0.67
CA THR A 636 -4.46 31.44 0.57
C THR A 636 -3.33 30.87 1.44
N PRO A 637 -2.75 31.67 2.35
CA PRO A 637 -1.70 31.18 3.25
C PRO A 637 -2.07 29.93 4.07
N GLU A 638 -3.34 29.80 4.46
CA GLU A 638 -3.83 28.62 5.23
C GLU A 638 -3.79 27.32 4.41
N GLU A 639 -3.87 27.42 3.09
CA GLU A 639 -3.83 26.26 2.18
C GLU A 639 -2.42 25.76 1.89
N ILE A 640 -1.39 26.53 2.25
CA ILE A 640 -0.01 26.29 1.86
C ILE A 640 0.79 25.75 3.04
N SER A 641 1.49 24.63 2.83
CA SER A 641 2.41 24.04 3.79
C SER A 641 3.82 23.99 3.20
N ALA A 642 4.66 24.92 3.64
CA ALA A 642 6.06 25.02 3.27
C ALA A 642 6.98 24.35 4.30
N GLY A 643 8.05 23.72 3.84
CA GLY A 643 9.07 23.12 4.68
C GLY A 643 10.09 22.35 3.86
N TYR A 644 11.18 21.92 4.49
CA TYR A 644 12.06 20.96 3.86
C TYR A 644 11.34 19.60 3.77
N LEU A 645 11.19 19.09 2.56
CA LEU A 645 10.47 17.85 2.22
C LEU A 645 11.50 16.79 1.81
N ALA A 646 12.11 16.14 2.81
CA ALA A 646 13.08 15.07 2.62
C ALA A 646 12.62 13.97 1.63
N LYS A 647 11.30 13.76 1.51
CA LYS A 647 10.72 12.77 0.60
C LYS A 647 10.95 13.08 -0.87
N VAL A 648 11.12 14.35 -1.27
CA VAL A 648 11.35 14.75 -2.67
C VAL A 648 12.77 15.27 -2.94
N ASP A 649 13.58 15.32 -1.90
CA ASP A 649 14.96 15.78 -1.94
C ASP A 649 15.85 14.97 -0.96
N PRO A 650 15.91 13.64 -1.07
CA PRO A 650 16.69 12.81 -0.15
C PRO A 650 18.20 13.08 -0.27
N PHE A 651 18.61 13.81 -1.30
CA PHE A 651 20.00 14.15 -1.57
C PHE A 651 20.47 15.41 -0.84
N ARG A 652 19.55 16.24 -0.30
CA ARG A 652 19.86 17.50 0.42
C ARG A 652 20.77 18.42 -0.38
N ASP A 653 20.65 18.37 -1.70
CA ASP A 653 21.52 19.15 -2.56
C ASP A 653 21.11 20.62 -2.43
N ASN A 654 22.04 21.46 -1.97
CA ASN A 654 21.91 22.92 -1.98
C ASN A 654 21.98 23.39 -3.44
N GLY A 655 20.90 23.17 -4.19
CA GLY A 655 20.72 23.69 -5.55
C GLY A 655 20.31 25.15 -5.55
#